data_AF-A0A200QZ51-F1
#
_entry.id   AF-A0A200QZ51-F1
#
_cell.length_a   1.000
_cell.length_b   1.000
_cell.length_c   1.000
_cell.angle_alpha   90.00
_cell.angle_beta   90.00
_cell.angle_gamma   90.00
#
_symmetry.space_group_name_H-M   'P 1'
#
loop_
_entity.id
_entity.type
_entity.pdbx_description
1 polymer ?
#
loop_
_entity_poly.entity_id
_entity_poly.type
_entity_poly.pdbx_seq_one_letter_code
_entity_poly.pdbx_strand_id
1 'polypeptide(L)'
;MARLVIEDGFPAERLFNQGYSYTYDDVIFLPHYIDFPTDSVNLCTKLTKNIDLSIPCVASPMDTVTESSMAVAMAALGGIGIVHYNNQPLEQASLIRSAKSRHIPFISDPIFKSPSDSIDSVDEFTSSPCVFVTESGNSKSKLLGVVEKSDWENLTDKETSVSDYMLKSPISAPSSYTFEQAATLLAAKKLDYLPLVSERDGEVIDLFSKADVERIQGFPKLGLPSLGKDGEFMVGAAMGTREQDKERLEHLVKAGANVVVLDSSQGNSIYQIEMIKYVKKTYPELDVIAGNIVTAYQAQNLIQSGADALRVGMGSGSICTTQEVCAVGRGQATAVYKVSSIASQSGVPVIADGGIANSGHIVKALTLGASTVMMGSFLAGSNEAPGAYEIQGGRRIKKYRGMGSLEAMTKGSDARYLGDTSKLKVAQGVVGAVADKGSLLKLIPYTLQAVKQGFQDLGASSVHSAHNLLRSSVLRLEVRTGAAQVEGGVHDLVEYLTRKFSTSACLNYCMVVTRVVLNMGGRDESGLKKWYRAGGKNEEEADRGSSRLYRGWSRPVRRSLTCQRPYVLMMASHRASVVSCRKGMRASLHERNMPLAFVCGSLQTRSPIFLLLGSLMSLCIASGSKAMPTSFRSRGQDALVGNVLSSL
;
A
#
# COMPACT_ATOMS: atom_id res chain seq x y z
N MET A 1 8.78 -47.49 22.84
CA MET A 1 9.41 -46.28 23.41
C MET A 1 8.34 -45.22 23.57
N ALA A 2 8.08 -44.75 24.79
CA ALA A 2 7.18 -43.61 24.99
C ALA A 2 7.78 -42.41 24.25
N ARG A 3 7.00 -41.79 23.35
CA ARG A 3 7.41 -40.58 22.64
C ARG A 3 7.71 -39.52 23.69
N LEU A 4 8.96 -39.06 23.77
CA LEU A 4 9.35 -38.01 24.70
C LEU A 4 8.55 -36.76 24.32
N VAL A 5 7.60 -36.37 25.15
CA VAL A 5 6.81 -35.16 24.92
C VAL A 5 7.68 -33.99 25.34
N ILE A 6 8.33 -33.35 24.38
CA ILE A 6 9.09 -32.12 24.60
C ILE A 6 8.07 -30.99 24.71
N GLU A 7 7.88 -30.47 25.92
CA GLU A 7 7.01 -29.32 26.16
C GLU A 7 7.83 -28.03 26.02
N ASP A 8 7.86 -27.51 24.80
CA ASP A 8 8.50 -26.23 24.46
C ASP A 8 7.52 -25.33 23.69
N GLY A 9 7.45 -24.06 24.07
CA GLY A 9 6.37 -23.13 23.70
C GLY A 9 4.95 -23.61 24.09
N PHE A 10 3.92 -22.88 23.62
CA PHE A 10 2.51 -23.15 23.91
C PHE A 10 1.73 -23.60 22.68
N PRO A 11 0.78 -24.55 22.80
CA PRO A 11 -0.22 -24.73 21.74
C PRO A 11 -1.17 -23.52 21.74
N ALA A 12 -1.74 -23.21 20.57
CA ALA A 12 -2.60 -22.04 20.40
C ALA A 12 -3.81 -22.07 21.35
N GLU A 13 -4.43 -23.23 21.55
CA GLU A 13 -5.56 -23.39 22.46
C GLU A 13 -5.20 -22.99 23.89
N ARG A 14 -4.05 -23.44 24.39
CA ARG A 14 -3.58 -23.07 25.73
C ARG A 14 -3.30 -21.58 25.79
N LEU A 15 -2.58 -21.01 24.83
CA LEU A 15 -2.20 -19.59 24.82
C LEU A 15 -3.41 -18.65 24.79
N PHE A 16 -4.39 -18.89 23.91
CA PHE A 16 -5.55 -18.00 23.76
C PHE A 16 -6.66 -18.21 24.80
N ASN A 17 -6.50 -19.18 25.70
CA ASN A 17 -7.43 -19.44 26.81
C ASN A 17 -6.86 -19.10 28.20
N GLN A 18 -5.69 -18.45 28.30
CA GLN A 18 -5.09 -18.04 29.58
C GLN A 18 -5.73 -16.80 30.24
N GLY A 19 -6.78 -16.24 29.62
CA GLY A 19 -7.46 -15.03 30.14
C GLY A 19 -6.91 -13.70 29.63
N TYR A 20 -5.89 -13.71 28.77
CA TYR A 20 -5.35 -12.52 28.12
C TYR A 20 -5.87 -12.34 26.68
N SER A 21 -5.83 -11.10 26.21
CA SER A 21 -6.08 -10.75 24.80
C SER A 21 -4.78 -10.27 24.17
N TYR A 22 -4.48 -10.78 22.99
CA TYR A 22 -3.22 -10.54 22.28
C TYR A 22 -3.48 -9.89 20.92
N THR A 23 -2.53 -9.06 20.51
CA THR A 23 -2.38 -8.53 19.16
C THR A 23 -1.34 -9.34 18.38
N TYR A 24 -1.03 -8.93 17.14
CA TYR A 24 -0.03 -9.64 16.35
C TYR A 24 1.37 -9.51 16.95
N ASP A 25 1.75 -8.36 17.51
CA ASP A 25 3.11 -8.16 18.02
C ASP A 25 3.40 -8.93 19.31
N ASP A 26 2.35 -9.24 20.08
CA ASP A 26 2.43 -10.00 21.33
C ASP A 26 2.74 -11.48 21.12
N VAL A 27 2.53 -12.03 19.92
CA VAL A 27 2.67 -13.48 19.66
C VAL A 27 3.72 -13.74 18.58
N ILE A 28 4.52 -14.78 18.77
CA ILE A 28 5.45 -15.33 17.77
C ILE A 28 5.26 -16.83 17.66
N PHE A 29 5.58 -17.38 16.49
CA PHE A 29 5.61 -18.82 16.27
C PHE A 29 7.03 -19.33 16.37
N LEU A 30 7.19 -20.52 16.94
CA LEU A 30 8.46 -21.23 16.90
C LEU A 30 8.63 -21.87 15.52
N PRO A 31 9.86 -21.86 14.96
CA PRO A 31 10.13 -22.48 13.67
C PRO A 31 9.90 -23.99 13.73
N HIS A 32 9.60 -24.60 12.59
CA HIS A 32 9.40 -26.04 12.49
C HIS A 32 10.24 -26.67 11.37
N TYR A 33 10.05 -27.97 11.13
CA TYR A 33 10.81 -28.75 10.17
C TYR A 33 10.47 -28.32 8.74
N ILE A 34 11.49 -28.23 7.89
CA ILE A 34 11.39 -27.75 6.51
C ILE A 34 11.95 -28.82 5.57
N ASP A 35 11.12 -29.30 4.65
CA ASP A 35 11.47 -30.26 3.61
C ASP A 35 11.08 -29.78 2.20
N PHE A 36 10.77 -28.49 2.04
CA PHE A 36 10.38 -27.87 0.77
C PHE A 36 10.99 -26.47 0.58
N PRO A 37 11.18 -26.01 -0.67
CA PRO A 37 11.68 -24.65 -0.96
C PRO A 37 10.58 -23.58 -0.80
N THR A 38 10.97 -22.32 -0.58
CA THR A 38 10.05 -21.17 -0.44
C THR A 38 9.10 -21.03 -1.63
N ASP A 39 9.58 -21.27 -2.84
CA ASP A 39 8.81 -21.06 -4.06
C ASP A 39 7.63 -22.03 -4.20
N SER A 40 7.71 -23.23 -3.57
CA SER A 40 6.62 -24.21 -3.56
C SER A 40 5.51 -23.89 -2.57
N VAL A 41 5.67 -22.87 -1.72
CA VAL A 41 4.60 -22.44 -0.80
C VAL A 41 3.41 -21.91 -1.59
N ASN A 42 2.26 -22.55 -1.43
CA ASN A 42 1.01 -22.19 -2.07
C ASN A 42 0.14 -21.31 -1.15
N LEU A 43 -0.07 -20.06 -1.55
CA LEU A 43 -0.88 -19.10 -0.81
C LEU A 43 -2.34 -19.00 -1.31
N CYS A 44 -2.75 -19.82 -2.28
CA CYS A 44 -4.14 -19.88 -2.73
C CYS A 44 -5.06 -20.25 -1.57
N THR A 45 -6.21 -19.60 -1.49
CA THR A 45 -7.11 -19.68 -0.33
C THR A 45 -8.54 -19.30 -0.72
N LYS A 46 -9.47 -19.41 0.24
CA LYS A 46 -10.87 -19.03 0.07
C LYS A 46 -11.14 -17.63 0.59
N LEU A 47 -11.77 -16.78 -0.22
CA LEU A 47 -12.38 -15.53 0.24
C LEU A 47 -13.71 -15.82 0.94
N THR A 48 -14.52 -16.67 0.31
CA THR A 48 -15.83 -17.14 0.75
C THR A 48 -15.93 -18.64 0.50
N LYS A 49 -17.05 -19.27 0.85
CA LYS A 49 -17.29 -20.68 0.53
C LYS A 49 -17.07 -20.99 -0.96
N ASN A 50 -17.54 -20.09 -1.84
CA ASN A 50 -17.61 -20.33 -3.28
C ASN A 50 -16.56 -19.54 -4.10
N ILE A 51 -15.83 -18.60 -3.49
CA ILE A 51 -14.82 -17.79 -4.17
C ILE A 51 -13.42 -18.10 -3.64
N ASP A 52 -12.57 -18.57 -4.55
CA ASP A 52 -11.14 -18.79 -4.32
C ASP A 52 -10.32 -17.58 -4.80
N LEU A 53 -9.19 -17.34 -4.14
CA LEU A 53 -8.20 -16.33 -4.53
C LEU A 53 -6.83 -16.97 -4.67
N SER A 54 -6.04 -16.51 -5.65
CA SER A 54 -4.66 -16.95 -5.86
C SER A 54 -3.72 -16.42 -4.77
N ILE A 55 -4.05 -15.26 -4.17
CA ILE A 55 -3.32 -14.67 -3.06
C ILE A 55 -4.28 -14.23 -1.94
N PRO A 56 -3.87 -14.28 -0.66
CA PRO A 56 -4.76 -14.06 0.48
C PRO A 56 -4.98 -12.58 0.80
N CYS A 57 -5.05 -11.70 -0.21
CA CYS A 57 -5.03 -10.25 -0.04
C CYS A 57 -6.34 -9.60 -0.52
N VAL A 58 -6.95 -8.81 0.38
CA VAL A 58 -8.19 -8.08 0.13
C VAL A 58 -7.97 -6.59 0.40
N ALA A 59 -8.35 -5.70 -0.53
CA ALA A 59 -8.33 -4.26 -0.27
C ALA A 59 -9.61 -3.79 0.45
N SER A 60 -9.43 -2.97 1.49
CA SER A 60 -10.51 -2.52 2.37
C SER A 60 -11.50 -1.58 1.67
N PRO A 61 -12.81 -1.65 1.97
CA PRO A 61 -13.83 -0.76 1.41
C PRO A 61 -13.79 0.63 2.05
N MET A 62 -12.80 1.43 1.67
CA MET A 62 -12.62 2.79 2.14
C MET A 62 -12.40 3.74 0.96
N ASP A 63 -12.92 4.96 1.07
CA ASP A 63 -12.82 6.01 0.05
C ASP A 63 -11.41 6.59 -0.16
N THR A 64 -10.45 6.12 0.64
CA THR A 64 -9.01 6.42 0.52
C THR A 64 -8.20 5.17 0.21
N VAL A 65 -8.87 4.07 -0.19
CA VAL A 65 -8.22 2.78 -0.49
C VAL A 65 -8.77 2.18 -1.77
N THR A 66 -10.08 1.94 -1.89
CA THR A 66 -10.60 1.07 -2.96
C THR A 66 -11.69 1.71 -3.80
N GLU A 67 -11.29 2.12 -5.00
CA GLU A 67 -12.14 2.40 -6.16
C GLU A 67 -11.73 1.47 -7.33
N SER A 68 -12.09 1.81 -8.57
CA SER A 68 -11.89 0.97 -9.76
C SER A 68 -10.44 0.51 -9.93
N SER A 69 -9.47 1.44 -9.91
CA SER A 69 -8.06 1.14 -10.17
C SER A 69 -7.45 0.19 -9.13
N MET A 70 -7.78 0.37 -7.84
CA MET A 70 -7.40 -0.56 -6.77
C MET A 70 -8.02 -1.94 -6.96
N ALA A 71 -9.32 -2.00 -7.30
CA ALA A 71 -10.01 -3.27 -7.49
C ALA A 71 -9.39 -4.08 -8.63
N VAL A 72 -9.12 -3.43 -9.77
CA VAL A 72 -8.49 -4.07 -10.94
C VAL A 72 -7.07 -4.53 -10.63
N ALA A 73 -6.25 -3.69 -9.98
CA ALA A 73 -4.88 -4.05 -9.62
C ALA A 73 -4.81 -5.23 -8.64
N MET A 74 -5.70 -5.26 -7.65
CA MET A 74 -5.79 -6.39 -6.73
C MET A 74 -6.24 -7.66 -7.44
N ALA A 75 -7.24 -7.57 -8.33
CA ALA A 75 -7.70 -8.71 -9.10
C ALA A 75 -6.62 -9.24 -10.06
N ALA A 76 -5.88 -8.36 -10.74
CA ALA A 76 -4.76 -8.72 -11.62
C ALA A 76 -3.63 -9.45 -10.87
N LEU A 77 -3.44 -9.15 -9.58
CA LEU A 77 -2.48 -9.84 -8.71
C LEU A 77 -2.99 -11.17 -8.16
N GLY A 78 -4.27 -11.51 -8.37
CA GLY A 78 -4.92 -12.70 -7.82
C GLY A 78 -5.57 -12.51 -6.45
N GLY A 79 -5.70 -11.26 -6.00
CA GLY A 79 -6.47 -10.86 -4.82
C GLY A 79 -7.84 -10.31 -5.20
N ILE A 80 -8.41 -9.44 -4.38
CA ILE A 80 -9.68 -8.74 -4.70
C ILE A 80 -9.74 -7.37 -4.01
N GLY A 81 -10.39 -6.39 -4.66
CA GLY A 81 -10.75 -5.13 -4.02
C GLY A 81 -12.24 -5.05 -3.70
N ILE A 82 -12.58 -4.49 -2.54
CA ILE A 82 -13.97 -4.21 -2.14
C ILE A 82 -14.24 -2.71 -2.31
N VAL A 83 -15.08 -2.33 -3.28
CA VAL A 83 -15.44 -0.93 -3.54
C VAL A 83 -16.28 -0.37 -2.38
N HIS A 84 -15.91 0.80 -1.86
CA HIS A 84 -16.63 1.45 -0.77
C HIS A 84 -18.02 1.96 -1.18
N TYR A 85 -18.86 2.28 -0.19
CA TYR A 85 -20.23 2.80 -0.40
C TYR A 85 -20.44 4.24 0.10
N ASN A 86 -19.35 4.98 0.37
CA ASN A 86 -19.38 6.41 0.71
C ASN A 86 -19.64 7.32 -0.51
N ASN A 87 -20.64 6.98 -1.30
CA ASN A 87 -21.06 7.57 -2.57
C ASN A 87 -22.52 7.13 -2.86
N GLN A 88 -23.14 7.68 -3.91
CA GLN A 88 -24.50 7.25 -4.29
C GLN A 88 -24.51 5.82 -4.86
N PRO A 89 -25.62 5.06 -4.76
CA PRO A 89 -25.70 3.70 -5.29
C PRO A 89 -25.29 3.58 -6.76
N LEU A 90 -25.72 4.52 -7.60
CA LEU A 90 -25.39 4.56 -9.03
C LEU A 90 -23.90 4.83 -9.29
N GLU A 91 -23.27 5.68 -8.48
CA GLU A 91 -21.84 5.97 -8.57
C GLU A 91 -21.02 4.74 -8.22
N GLN A 92 -21.38 4.03 -7.13
CA GLN A 92 -20.73 2.78 -6.75
C GLN A 92 -20.84 1.71 -7.85
N ALA A 93 -22.03 1.57 -8.43
CA ALA A 93 -22.25 0.67 -9.55
C ALA A 93 -21.45 1.08 -10.80
N SER A 94 -21.20 2.38 -11.01
CA SER A 94 -20.32 2.88 -12.07
C SER A 94 -18.87 2.47 -11.86
N LEU A 95 -18.35 2.60 -10.63
CA LEU A 95 -17.00 2.14 -10.28
C LEU A 95 -16.81 0.64 -10.55
N ILE A 96 -17.82 -0.18 -10.19
CA ILE A 96 -17.78 -1.62 -10.44
C ILE A 96 -17.78 -1.90 -11.94
N ARG A 97 -18.67 -1.28 -12.72
CA ARG A 97 -18.69 -1.45 -14.19
C ARG A 97 -17.36 -1.03 -14.83
N SER A 98 -16.77 0.07 -14.36
CA SER A 98 -15.46 0.56 -14.83
C SER A 98 -14.32 -0.42 -14.49
N ALA A 99 -14.38 -1.09 -13.33
CA ALA A 99 -13.40 -2.10 -12.97
C ALA A 99 -13.57 -3.39 -13.79
N LYS A 100 -14.82 -3.83 -13.99
CA LYS A 100 -15.19 -5.03 -14.75
C LYS A 100 -14.83 -4.92 -16.23
N SER A 101 -14.94 -3.72 -16.83
CA SER A 101 -14.64 -3.50 -18.25
C SER A 101 -13.15 -3.50 -18.59
N ARG A 102 -12.26 -3.41 -17.59
CA ARG A 102 -10.81 -3.36 -17.81
C ARG A 102 -10.22 -4.76 -17.98
N HIS A 103 -9.22 -4.85 -18.84
CA HIS A 103 -8.49 -6.11 -19.08
C HIS A 103 -7.08 -6.07 -18.49
N ILE A 104 -6.58 -4.89 -18.15
CA ILE A 104 -5.23 -4.68 -17.60
C ILE A 104 -5.34 -3.66 -16.45
N PRO A 105 -4.52 -3.76 -15.39
CA PRO A 105 -4.62 -2.91 -14.21
C PRO A 105 -4.04 -1.51 -14.42
N PHE A 106 -4.65 -0.69 -15.27
CA PHE A 106 -4.29 0.72 -15.49
C PHE A 106 -4.83 1.63 -14.39
N ILE A 107 -4.09 2.71 -14.14
CA ILE A 107 -4.44 3.72 -13.14
C ILE A 107 -5.30 4.83 -13.75
N SER A 108 -5.04 5.20 -15.01
CA SER A 108 -5.71 6.30 -15.68
C SER A 108 -7.17 5.98 -15.99
N ASP A 109 -8.04 6.92 -15.65
CA ASP A 109 -9.45 6.87 -16.03
C ASP A 109 -9.63 7.78 -17.25
N PRO A 110 -9.94 7.22 -18.43
CA PRO A 110 -10.13 8.02 -19.63
C PRO A 110 -11.35 8.92 -19.48
N ILE A 111 -11.20 10.18 -19.87
CA ILE A 111 -12.29 11.17 -19.89
C ILE A 111 -12.79 11.27 -21.32
N PHE A 112 -14.11 11.32 -21.47
CA PHE A 112 -14.79 11.35 -22.77
C PHE A 112 -15.60 12.63 -22.93
N LYS A 113 -15.56 13.22 -24.12
CA LYS A 113 -16.31 14.41 -24.54
C LYS A 113 -16.94 14.20 -25.91
N SER A 114 -18.06 14.87 -26.16
CA SER A 114 -18.69 14.93 -27.47
C SER A 114 -17.95 15.95 -28.35
N PRO A 115 -18.07 15.88 -29.68
CA PRO A 115 -17.45 16.87 -30.57
C PRO A 115 -17.89 18.29 -30.26
N SER A 116 -19.14 18.48 -29.84
CA SER A 116 -19.73 19.79 -29.51
C SER A 116 -19.38 20.33 -28.13
N ASP A 117 -18.74 19.54 -27.27
CA ASP A 117 -18.36 19.99 -25.94
C ASP A 117 -17.16 20.95 -25.99
N SER A 118 -16.92 21.65 -24.89
CA SER A 118 -15.69 22.37 -24.59
C SER A 118 -14.91 21.66 -23.47
N ILE A 119 -13.63 22.00 -23.34
CA ILE A 119 -12.81 21.64 -22.18
C ILE A 119 -12.55 22.94 -21.43
N ASP A 120 -13.14 23.05 -20.24
CA ASP A 120 -13.25 24.32 -19.53
C ASP A 120 -12.10 24.54 -18.56
N SER A 121 -11.45 23.45 -18.13
CA SER A 121 -10.39 23.51 -17.13
C SER A 121 -9.30 22.47 -17.33
N VAL A 122 -8.10 22.78 -16.81
CA VAL A 122 -6.98 21.84 -16.73
C VAL A 122 -7.36 20.60 -15.91
N ASP A 123 -8.34 20.71 -15.02
CA ASP A 123 -8.74 19.63 -14.12
C ASP A 123 -9.34 18.43 -14.88
N GLU A 124 -9.83 18.66 -16.10
CA GLU A 124 -10.29 17.61 -17.02
C GLU A 124 -9.15 16.73 -17.57
N PHE A 125 -7.90 17.08 -17.29
CA PHE A 125 -6.71 16.25 -17.59
C PHE A 125 -6.06 15.70 -16.31
N THR A 126 -6.74 15.76 -15.17
CA THR A 126 -6.16 15.29 -13.89
C THR A 126 -6.05 13.77 -13.85
N SER A 127 -7.06 13.07 -14.38
CA SER A 127 -7.14 11.60 -14.34
C SER A 127 -6.45 10.92 -15.53
N SER A 128 -6.22 11.66 -16.61
CA SER A 128 -5.64 11.18 -17.87
C SER A 128 -4.87 12.31 -18.56
N PRO A 129 -3.72 12.05 -19.19
CA PRO A 129 -2.98 13.06 -19.96
C PRO A 129 -3.73 13.57 -21.20
N CYS A 130 -4.83 12.91 -21.56
CA CYS A 130 -5.64 13.23 -22.73
C CYS A 130 -7.14 13.04 -22.47
N VAL A 131 -7.95 13.78 -23.24
CA VAL A 131 -9.41 13.67 -23.31
C VAL A 131 -9.80 13.03 -24.64
N PHE A 132 -10.60 11.98 -24.59
CA PHE A 132 -11.12 11.31 -25.78
C PHE A 132 -12.39 11.96 -26.29
N VAL A 133 -12.46 12.12 -27.60
CA VAL A 133 -13.64 12.67 -28.27
C VAL A 133 -14.36 11.53 -28.96
N THR A 134 -15.58 11.27 -28.53
CA THR A 134 -16.42 10.19 -29.05
C THR A 134 -17.74 10.74 -29.53
N GLU A 135 -18.44 10.04 -30.43
CA GLU A 135 -19.70 10.56 -31.02
C GLU A 135 -20.73 11.01 -29.98
N SER A 136 -20.84 10.29 -28.86
CA SER A 136 -21.83 10.57 -27.81
C SER A 136 -21.23 11.13 -26.51
N GLY A 137 -19.92 11.40 -26.49
CA GLY A 137 -19.22 11.87 -25.30
C GLY A 137 -19.08 10.84 -24.18
N ASN A 138 -19.16 9.55 -24.49
CA ASN A 138 -18.90 8.47 -23.55
C ASN A 138 -18.20 7.28 -24.23
N SER A 139 -17.66 6.36 -23.42
CA SER A 139 -16.88 5.21 -23.88
C SER A 139 -17.62 4.27 -24.84
N LYS A 140 -18.96 4.25 -24.80
CA LYS A 140 -19.81 3.39 -25.65
C LYS A 140 -20.13 4.00 -27.01
N SER A 141 -19.21 4.79 -27.54
CA SER A 141 -19.36 5.34 -28.87
C SER A 141 -18.02 5.46 -29.56
N LYS A 142 -18.08 5.56 -30.88
CA LYS A 142 -16.90 5.52 -31.73
C LYS A 142 -15.92 6.63 -31.38
N LEU A 143 -14.64 6.28 -31.24
CA LEU A 143 -13.56 7.24 -31.06
C LEU A 143 -13.36 8.08 -32.33
N LEU A 144 -13.50 9.40 -32.20
CA LEU A 144 -13.35 10.38 -33.28
C LEU A 144 -12.00 11.10 -33.20
N GLY A 145 -11.56 11.43 -31.99
CA GLY A 145 -10.37 12.23 -31.76
C GLY A 145 -9.85 12.17 -30.34
N VAL A 146 -8.74 12.84 -30.11
CA VAL A 146 -8.13 12.99 -28.79
C VAL A 146 -7.60 14.41 -28.64
N VAL A 147 -7.68 14.95 -27.43
CA VAL A 147 -7.06 16.21 -27.06
C VAL A 147 -5.99 15.92 -26.02
N GLU A 148 -4.75 16.31 -26.27
CA GLU A 148 -3.66 16.20 -25.30
C GLU A 148 -3.62 17.44 -24.42
N LYS A 149 -3.23 17.26 -23.15
CA LYS A 149 -3.13 18.36 -22.20
C LYS A 149 -2.21 19.48 -22.70
N SER A 150 -1.03 19.14 -23.23
CA SER A 150 -0.07 20.11 -23.75
C SER A 150 -0.62 20.91 -24.93
N ASP A 151 -1.41 20.27 -25.79
CA ASP A 151 -1.99 20.94 -26.95
C ASP A 151 -3.08 21.91 -26.50
N TRP A 152 -3.95 21.48 -25.59
CA TRP A 152 -5.01 22.33 -25.02
C TRP A 152 -4.44 23.51 -24.21
N GLU A 153 -3.36 23.32 -23.45
CA GLU A 153 -2.71 24.40 -22.70
C GLU A 153 -2.19 25.51 -23.63
N ASN A 154 -1.73 25.15 -24.83
CA ASN A 154 -1.20 26.06 -25.84
C ASN A 154 -2.27 26.69 -26.75
N LEU A 155 -3.55 26.32 -26.62
CA LEU A 155 -4.63 26.92 -27.41
C LEU A 155 -4.88 28.37 -27.00
N THR A 156 -4.99 29.24 -28.00
CA THR A 156 -5.34 30.66 -27.82
C THR A 156 -6.84 30.88 -27.60
N ASP A 157 -7.69 30.04 -28.17
CA ASP A 157 -9.15 30.13 -28.03
C ASP A 157 -9.71 28.79 -27.52
N LYS A 158 -10.04 28.76 -26.23
CA LYS A 158 -10.48 27.56 -25.50
C LYS A 158 -12.00 27.42 -25.42
N GLU A 159 -12.73 28.44 -25.87
CA GLU A 159 -14.20 28.49 -25.87
C GLU A 159 -14.81 27.81 -27.11
N THR A 160 -13.96 27.41 -28.06
CA THR A 160 -14.37 26.70 -29.27
C THR A 160 -14.69 25.23 -28.99
N SER A 161 -15.46 24.63 -29.91
CA SER A 161 -15.84 23.23 -29.84
C SER A 161 -14.59 22.34 -29.91
N VAL A 162 -14.55 21.28 -29.10
CA VAL A 162 -13.45 20.30 -29.08
C VAL A 162 -13.16 19.74 -30.47
N SER A 163 -14.17 19.63 -31.33
CA SER A 163 -14.02 19.16 -32.71
C SER A 163 -13.08 19.99 -33.59
N ASP A 164 -12.86 21.26 -33.24
CA ASP A 164 -12.04 22.21 -34.01
C ASP A 164 -10.54 22.03 -33.76
N TYR A 165 -10.16 21.57 -32.55
CA TYR A 165 -8.76 21.43 -32.15
C TYR A 165 -8.34 20.00 -31.78
N MET A 166 -9.26 19.03 -31.72
CA MET A 166 -8.89 17.64 -31.47
C MET A 166 -8.00 17.06 -32.57
N LEU A 167 -7.06 16.20 -32.17
CA LEU A 167 -6.35 15.34 -33.09
C LEU A 167 -7.31 14.28 -33.64
N LYS A 168 -7.62 14.37 -34.93
CA LYS A 168 -8.53 13.45 -35.62
C LYS A 168 -7.83 12.12 -35.91
N SER A 169 -8.58 11.02 -35.80
CA SER A 169 -8.09 9.67 -36.12
C SER A 169 -6.83 9.25 -35.31
N PRO A 170 -6.90 9.23 -33.98
CA PRO A 170 -5.78 8.81 -33.14
C PRO A 170 -5.38 7.36 -33.44
N ILE A 171 -4.09 7.08 -33.33
CA ILE A 171 -3.58 5.71 -33.45
C ILE A 171 -4.17 4.90 -32.29
N SER A 172 -4.92 3.85 -32.62
CA SER A 172 -5.57 2.95 -31.68
C SER A 172 -5.18 1.51 -31.99
N ALA A 173 -5.47 0.60 -31.05
CA ALA A 173 -5.28 -0.84 -31.22
C ALA A 173 -6.56 -1.60 -30.87
N PRO A 174 -6.75 -2.81 -31.41
CA PRO A 174 -7.84 -3.68 -30.99
C PRO A 174 -7.85 -3.95 -29.48
N SER A 175 -9.03 -4.01 -28.87
CA SER A 175 -9.21 -4.38 -27.46
C SER A 175 -8.78 -5.80 -27.13
N SER A 176 -8.60 -6.65 -28.14
CA SER A 176 -8.07 -8.01 -28.03
C SER A 176 -6.55 -8.08 -27.82
N TYR A 177 -5.84 -6.95 -27.97
CA TYR A 177 -4.38 -6.94 -27.83
C TYR A 177 -3.95 -7.29 -26.41
N THR A 178 -2.92 -8.15 -26.31
CA THR A 178 -2.26 -8.40 -25.03
C THR A 178 -1.44 -7.19 -24.60
N PHE A 179 -1.07 -7.14 -23.31
CA PHE A 179 -0.18 -6.13 -22.77
C PHE A 179 1.12 -6.02 -23.59
N GLU A 180 1.74 -7.14 -23.98
CA GLU A 180 2.99 -7.17 -24.75
C GLU A 180 2.82 -6.61 -26.16
N GLN A 181 1.69 -6.92 -26.81
CA GLN A 181 1.38 -6.40 -28.14
C GLN A 181 1.15 -4.89 -28.09
N ALA A 182 0.36 -4.41 -27.12
CA ALA A 182 0.12 -3.00 -26.90
C ALA A 182 1.41 -2.24 -26.56
N ALA A 183 2.26 -2.79 -25.67
CA ALA A 183 3.56 -2.22 -25.33
C ALA A 183 4.51 -2.13 -26.53
N THR A 184 4.53 -3.18 -27.36
CA THR A 184 5.36 -3.20 -28.57
C THR A 184 4.90 -2.14 -29.56
N LEU A 185 3.59 -2.00 -29.78
CA LEU A 185 3.03 -1.00 -30.69
C LEU A 185 3.30 0.42 -30.19
N LEU A 186 3.07 0.68 -28.90
CA LEU A 186 3.31 1.98 -28.27
C LEU A 186 4.78 2.39 -28.39
N ALA A 187 5.71 1.47 -28.13
CA ALA A 187 7.15 1.71 -28.28
C ALA A 187 7.56 1.92 -29.75
N ALA A 188 7.05 1.10 -30.68
CA ALA A 188 7.37 1.19 -32.10
C ALA A 188 6.89 2.50 -32.73
N LYS A 189 5.73 3.00 -32.30
CA LYS A 189 5.13 4.26 -32.77
C LYS A 189 5.57 5.48 -31.95
N LYS A 190 6.33 5.27 -30.86
CA LYS A 190 6.79 6.31 -29.92
C LYS A 190 5.63 7.16 -29.39
N LEU A 191 4.54 6.49 -29.04
CA LEU A 191 3.35 7.14 -28.48
C LEU A 191 3.44 7.21 -26.96
N ASP A 192 2.87 8.26 -26.37
CA ASP A 192 2.73 8.35 -24.91
C ASP A 192 1.49 7.61 -24.40
N TYR A 193 0.51 7.40 -25.27
CA TYR A 193 -0.71 6.64 -25.01
C TYR A 193 -1.21 5.88 -26.25
N LEU A 194 -2.02 4.85 -26.02
CA LEU A 194 -2.61 3.99 -27.03
C LEU A 194 -4.03 3.59 -26.56
N PRO A 195 -5.09 4.13 -27.17
CA PRO A 195 -6.46 3.71 -26.90
C PRO A 195 -6.71 2.30 -27.44
N LEU A 196 -7.34 1.46 -26.63
CA LEU A 196 -7.79 0.13 -27.03
C LEU A 196 -9.27 0.20 -27.42
N VAL A 197 -9.58 -0.13 -28.66
CA VAL A 197 -10.93 0.02 -29.25
C VAL A 197 -11.55 -1.32 -29.62
N SER A 198 -12.87 -1.43 -29.44
CA SER A 198 -13.66 -2.57 -29.93
C SER A 198 -13.58 -2.65 -31.44
N GLU A 199 -13.21 -3.82 -31.98
CA GLU A 199 -13.16 -4.04 -33.42
C GLU A 199 -14.54 -3.95 -34.10
N ARG A 200 -15.63 -4.19 -33.35
CA ARG A 200 -17.00 -4.17 -33.89
C ARG A 200 -17.55 -2.76 -34.07
N ASP A 201 -17.42 -1.97 -33.02
CA ASP A 201 -18.19 -0.73 -32.86
C ASP A 201 -17.29 0.52 -32.75
N GLY A 202 -15.97 0.33 -32.63
CA GLY A 202 -14.99 1.42 -32.48
C GLY A 202 -15.02 2.12 -31.12
N GLU A 203 -15.71 1.52 -30.15
CA GLU A 203 -15.81 2.00 -28.77
C GLU A 203 -14.46 1.91 -28.04
N VAL A 204 -14.12 2.91 -27.24
CA VAL A 204 -12.90 2.87 -26.42
C VAL A 204 -13.16 2.01 -25.19
N ILE A 205 -12.48 0.87 -25.14
CA ILE A 205 -12.55 -0.07 -24.03
C ILE A 205 -11.53 0.28 -22.95
N ASP A 206 -10.32 0.69 -23.34
CA ASP A 206 -9.23 0.94 -22.39
C ASP A 206 -8.20 1.97 -22.88
N LEU A 207 -7.36 2.46 -21.97
CA LEU A 207 -6.25 3.36 -22.26
C LEU A 207 -4.92 2.78 -21.80
N PHE A 208 -3.99 2.67 -22.74
CA PHE A 208 -2.66 2.13 -22.50
C PHE A 208 -1.62 3.25 -22.53
N SER A 209 -0.97 3.59 -21.41
CA SER A 209 0.05 4.65 -21.40
C SER A 209 1.49 4.12 -21.33
N LYS A 210 2.46 4.92 -21.75
CA LYS A 210 3.89 4.62 -21.57
C LYS A 210 4.24 4.42 -20.09
N ALA A 211 3.67 5.21 -19.20
CA ALA A 211 3.87 5.10 -17.76
C ALA A 211 3.34 3.75 -17.22
N ASP A 212 2.25 3.23 -17.80
CA ASP A 212 1.74 1.90 -17.46
C ASP A 212 2.64 0.78 -17.95
N VAL A 213 3.27 0.93 -19.12
CA VAL A 213 4.27 -0.03 -19.62
C VAL A 213 5.46 -0.10 -18.68
N GLU A 214 6.04 1.06 -18.33
CA GLU A 214 7.20 1.15 -17.44
C GLU A 214 6.88 0.60 -16.04
N ARG A 215 5.65 0.84 -15.57
CA ARG A 215 5.13 0.23 -14.36
C ARG A 215 5.13 -1.29 -14.53
N ILE A 216 4.34 -1.85 -15.43
CA ILE A 216 4.09 -3.30 -15.54
C ILE A 216 5.33 -4.11 -15.97
N GLN A 217 6.13 -3.65 -16.94
CA GLN A 217 7.33 -4.37 -17.42
C GLN A 217 8.45 -4.46 -16.38
N GLY A 218 8.47 -3.56 -15.40
CA GLY A 218 9.46 -3.56 -14.31
C GLY A 218 9.24 -4.64 -13.26
N PHE A 219 8.24 -5.53 -13.43
CA PHE A 219 7.79 -6.45 -12.39
C PHE A 219 8.02 -7.93 -12.74
N PRO A 220 8.19 -8.80 -11.72
CA PRO A 220 8.08 -10.24 -11.93
C PRO A 220 6.72 -10.57 -12.56
N LYS A 221 6.68 -11.66 -13.35
CA LYS A 221 5.43 -12.12 -13.98
C LYS A 221 4.32 -12.16 -12.93
N LEU A 222 3.23 -11.45 -13.22
CA LEU A 222 2.03 -11.45 -12.37
C LEU A 222 1.54 -12.90 -12.23
N GLY A 223 1.03 -13.22 -11.03
CA GLY A 223 0.42 -14.52 -10.76
C GLY A 223 -0.87 -14.71 -11.54
N LEU A 224 -1.64 -15.75 -11.18
CA LEU A 224 -2.95 -15.97 -11.78
C LEU A 224 -3.94 -14.89 -11.31
N PRO A 225 -4.57 -14.13 -12.22
CA PRO A 225 -5.54 -13.11 -11.86
C PRO A 225 -6.81 -13.74 -11.30
N SER A 226 -7.52 -12.97 -10.49
CA SER A 226 -8.85 -13.27 -9.98
C SER A 226 -9.89 -12.88 -11.01
N LEU A 227 -10.41 -13.86 -11.75
CA LEU A 227 -11.45 -13.66 -12.76
C LEU A 227 -12.78 -14.29 -12.31
N GLY A 228 -13.88 -13.62 -12.62
CA GLY A 228 -15.22 -14.13 -12.41
C GLY A 228 -15.58 -15.22 -13.41
N LYS A 229 -16.78 -15.81 -13.26
CA LYS A 229 -17.32 -16.80 -14.21
C LYS A 229 -17.52 -16.23 -15.63
N ASP A 230 -17.60 -14.91 -15.73
CA ASP A 230 -17.70 -14.11 -16.96
C ASP A 230 -16.35 -13.89 -17.65
N GLY A 231 -15.23 -14.24 -17.01
CA GLY A 231 -13.87 -14.00 -17.54
C GLY A 231 -13.35 -12.59 -17.27
N GLU A 232 -14.14 -11.73 -16.64
CA GLU A 232 -13.75 -10.36 -16.26
C GLU A 232 -13.15 -10.35 -14.84
N PHE A 233 -12.41 -9.30 -14.46
CA PHE A 233 -11.83 -9.22 -13.11
C PHE A 233 -12.88 -9.34 -12.00
N MET A 234 -12.53 -10.01 -10.91
CA MET A 234 -13.40 -10.08 -9.74
C MET A 234 -13.40 -8.76 -8.98
N VAL A 235 -14.59 -8.26 -8.67
CA VAL A 235 -14.80 -7.02 -7.91
C VAL A 235 -15.81 -7.26 -6.80
N GLY A 236 -15.44 -6.90 -5.56
CA GLY A 236 -16.37 -6.90 -4.44
C GLY A 236 -16.93 -5.50 -4.17
N ALA A 237 -18.03 -5.42 -3.43
CA ALA A 237 -18.64 -4.15 -3.05
C ALA A 237 -19.10 -4.16 -1.59
N ALA A 238 -18.91 -3.06 -0.88
CA ALA A 238 -19.47 -2.89 0.46
C ALA A 238 -20.85 -2.24 0.40
N MET A 239 -21.67 -2.48 1.42
CA MET A 239 -22.96 -1.83 1.59
C MET A 239 -23.35 -1.78 3.07
N GLY A 240 -24.30 -0.91 3.41
CA GLY A 240 -24.89 -0.87 4.74
C GLY A 240 -25.87 -2.02 5.01
N THR A 241 -26.66 -1.87 6.07
CA THR A 241 -27.63 -2.88 6.52
C THR A 241 -29.04 -2.29 6.72
N ARG A 242 -29.31 -1.11 6.15
CA ARG A 242 -30.63 -0.44 6.26
C ARG A 242 -31.54 -0.85 5.12
N GLU A 243 -32.83 -0.53 5.27
CA GLU A 243 -33.83 -0.87 4.25
C GLU A 243 -33.50 -0.24 2.89
N GLN A 244 -33.03 1.01 2.88
CA GLN A 244 -32.58 1.69 1.66
C GLN A 244 -31.38 1.02 0.97
N ASP A 245 -30.58 0.23 1.68
CA ASP A 245 -29.43 -0.47 1.09
C ASP A 245 -29.87 -1.63 0.18
N LYS A 246 -31.15 -2.02 0.19
CA LYS A 246 -31.70 -3.02 -0.75
C LYS A 246 -31.67 -2.49 -2.18
N GLU A 247 -32.00 -1.21 -2.40
CA GLU A 247 -31.89 -0.59 -3.72
C GLU A 247 -30.42 -0.56 -4.19
N ARG A 248 -29.50 -0.23 -3.27
CA ARG A 248 -28.05 -0.30 -3.56
C ARG A 248 -27.65 -1.70 -3.99
N LEU A 249 -28.07 -2.73 -3.26
CA LEU A 249 -27.79 -4.13 -3.62
C LEU A 249 -28.23 -4.45 -5.05
N GLU A 250 -29.42 -4.02 -5.48
CA GLU A 250 -29.87 -4.24 -6.86
C GLU A 250 -28.92 -3.62 -7.88
N HIS A 251 -28.45 -2.40 -7.65
CA HIS A 251 -27.48 -1.74 -8.52
C HIS A 251 -26.13 -2.46 -8.55
N LEU A 252 -25.66 -2.96 -7.40
CA LEU A 252 -24.39 -3.71 -7.30
C LEU A 252 -24.45 -5.04 -8.06
N VAL A 253 -25.57 -5.76 -7.93
CA VAL A 253 -25.80 -7.02 -8.67
C VAL A 253 -25.89 -6.75 -10.16
N LYS A 254 -26.66 -5.74 -10.58
CA LYS A 254 -26.76 -5.33 -12.00
C LYS A 254 -25.41 -4.91 -12.58
N ALA A 255 -24.52 -4.34 -11.76
CA ALA A 255 -23.17 -3.95 -12.15
C ALA A 255 -22.18 -5.13 -12.25
N GLY A 256 -22.56 -6.33 -11.79
CA GLY A 256 -21.70 -7.52 -11.84
C GLY A 256 -20.76 -7.68 -10.64
N ALA A 257 -21.12 -7.17 -9.46
CA ALA A 257 -20.35 -7.42 -8.24
C ALA A 257 -20.30 -8.93 -7.94
N ASN A 258 -19.10 -9.47 -7.71
CA ASN A 258 -18.89 -10.90 -7.45
C ASN A 258 -19.20 -11.29 -5.99
N VAL A 259 -19.09 -10.33 -5.06
CA VAL A 259 -19.31 -10.55 -3.64
C VAL A 259 -19.72 -9.24 -2.97
N VAL A 260 -20.61 -9.32 -1.98
CA VAL A 260 -21.01 -8.15 -1.17
C VAL A 260 -20.53 -8.26 0.28
N VAL A 261 -20.03 -7.15 0.82
CA VAL A 261 -19.62 -7.02 2.21
C VAL A 261 -20.65 -6.16 2.95
N LEU A 262 -21.32 -6.75 3.94
CA LEU A 262 -22.18 -5.98 4.85
C LEU A 262 -21.28 -5.28 5.87
N ASP A 263 -21.06 -3.98 5.67
CA ASP A 263 -20.08 -3.21 6.44
C ASP A 263 -20.73 -2.55 7.65
N SER A 264 -20.37 -3.04 8.84
CA SER A 264 -20.78 -2.46 10.12
C SER A 264 -19.62 -2.46 11.10
N SER A 265 -19.60 -1.50 12.01
CA SER A 265 -18.66 -1.51 13.15
C SER A 265 -18.92 -2.69 14.09
N GLN A 266 -20.18 -3.13 14.23
CA GLN A 266 -20.59 -4.26 15.08
C GLN A 266 -21.71 -5.04 14.36
N GLY A 267 -21.32 -6.08 13.63
CA GLY A 267 -22.20 -6.77 12.68
C GLY A 267 -23.25 -7.69 13.28
N ASN A 268 -23.14 -8.05 14.57
CA ASN A 268 -24.16 -8.86 15.24
C ASN A 268 -25.33 -7.97 15.68
N SER A 269 -26.19 -7.66 14.70
CA SER A 269 -27.40 -6.86 14.87
C SER A 269 -28.55 -7.49 14.10
N ILE A 270 -29.79 -7.21 14.53
CA ILE A 270 -30.99 -7.68 13.81
C ILE A 270 -30.99 -7.19 12.35
N TYR A 271 -30.54 -5.96 12.11
CA TYR A 271 -30.48 -5.37 10.78
C TYR A 271 -29.58 -6.17 9.83
N GLN A 272 -28.38 -6.54 10.28
CA GLN A 272 -27.47 -7.31 9.45
C GLN A 272 -27.95 -8.76 9.27
N ILE A 273 -28.48 -9.38 10.32
CA ILE A 273 -29.04 -10.75 10.26
C ILE A 273 -30.16 -10.82 9.22
N GLU A 274 -31.11 -9.90 9.26
CA GLU A 274 -32.21 -9.85 8.29
C GLU A 274 -31.72 -9.48 6.88
N MET A 275 -30.71 -8.61 6.76
CA MET A 275 -30.09 -8.31 5.47
C MET A 275 -29.40 -9.54 4.85
N ILE A 276 -28.67 -10.34 5.63
CA ILE A 276 -28.06 -11.61 5.15
C ILE A 276 -29.15 -12.52 4.58
N LYS A 277 -30.22 -12.76 5.36
CA LYS A 277 -31.35 -13.60 4.92
C LYS A 277 -32.00 -13.05 3.65
N TYR A 278 -32.19 -11.73 3.57
CA TYR A 278 -32.75 -11.07 2.40
C TYR A 278 -31.87 -11.27 1.17
N VAL A 279 -30.55 -11.06 1.28
CA VAL A 279 -29.61 -11.26 0.17
C VAL A 279 -29.63 -12.72 -0.28
N LYS A 280 -29.49 -13.68 0.65
CA LYS A 280 -29.48 -15.12 0.30
C LYS A 280 -30.80 -15.60 -0.28
N LYS A 281 -31.94 -15.00 0.10
CA LYS A 281 -33.25 -15.29 -0.50
C LYS A 281 -33.40 -14.71 -1.91
N THR A 282 -32.94 -13.48 -2.12
CA THR A 282 -33.17 -12.71 -3.35
C THR A 282 -32.14 -13.04 -4.44
N TYR A 283 -30.88 -13.22 -4.03
CA TYR A 283 -29.73 -13.49 -4.88
C TYR A 283 -28.94 -14.68 -4.31
N PRO A 284 -29.45 -15.92 -4.43
CA PRO A 284 -28.86 -17.10 -3.77
C PRO A 284 -27.41 -17.38 -4.20
N GLU A 285 -27.07 -17.06 -5.45
CA GLU A 285 -25.74 -17.21 -6.03
C GLU A 285 -24.75 -16.12 -5.62
N LEU A 286 -25.23 -15.02 -5.01
CA LEU A 286 -24.36 -13.94 -4.54
C LEU A 286 -23.79 -14.32 -3.17
N ASP A 287 -22.46 -14.29 -3.08
CA ASP A 287 -21.77 -14.52 -1.82
C ASP A 287 -21.81 -13.29 -0.92
N VAL A 288 -22.04 -13.53 0.37
CA VAL A 288 -22.17 -12.49 1.40
C VAL A 288 -21.08 -12.63 2.46
N ILE A 289 -20.26 -11.59 2.58
CA ILE A 289 -19.29 -11.43 3.66
C ILE A 289 -19.95 -10.59 4.77
N ALA A 290 -20.14 -11.19 5.95
CA ALA A 290 -20.77 -10.53 7.09
C ALA A 290 -19.75 -10.06 8.14
N GLY A 291 -20.00 -8.91 8.77
CA GLY A 291 -19.11 -8.35 9.78
C GLY A 291 -19.40 -6.88 10.15
N ASN A 292 -18.55 -6.24 10.94
CA ASN A 292 -17.39 -6.83 11.59
C ASN A 292 -17.78 -7.50 12.92
N ILE A 293 -17.04 -8.56 13.27
CA ILE A 293 -17.22 -9.29 14.53
C ILE A 293 -15.87 -9.55 15.21
N VAL A 294 -15.87 -9.82 16.52
CA VAL A 294 -14.64 -10.16 17.27
C VAL A 294 -14.82 -11.34 18.23
N THR A 295 -16.00 -11.94 18.29
CA THR A 295 -16.33 -13.03 19.22
C THR A 295 -16.93 -14.26 18.53
N ALA A 296 -16.72 -15.42 19.16
CA ALA A 296 -17.29 -16.71 18.76
C ALA A 296 -18.83 -16.67 18.67
N TYR A 297 -19.51 -16.02 19.61
CA TYR A 297 -20.98 -15.92 19.63
C TYR A 297 -21.51 -15.13 18.43
N GLN A 298 -20.89 -13.99 18.14
CA GLN A 298 -21.25 -13.21 16.95
C GLN A 298 -21.02 -14.02 15.66
N ALA A 299 -19.92 -14.78 15.59
CA ALA A 299 -19.63 -15.64 14.46
C ALA A 299 -20.74 -16.69 14.26
N GLN A 300 -21.16 -17.36 15.33
CA GLN A 300 -22.22 -18.37 15.28
C GLN A 300 -23.53 -17.78 14.73
N ASN A 301 -23.95 -16.62 15.22
CA ASN A 301 -25.19 -15.97 14.78
C ASN A 301 -25.15 -15.63 13.27
N LEU A 302 -24.05 -15.04 12.79
CA LEU A 302 -23.94 -14.65 11.38
C LEU A 302 -23.83 -15.87 10.46
N ILE A 303 -23.13 -16.92 10.88
CA ILE A 303 -23.07 -18.20 10.15
C ILE A 303 -24.46 -18.83 10.03
N GLN A 304 -25.20 -18.92 11.14
CA GLN A 304 -26.56 -19.47 11.15
C GLN A 304 -27.54 -18.66 10.31
N SER A 305 -27.26 -17.36 10.14
CA SER A 305 -28.07 -16.48 9.29
C SER A 305 -27.79 -16.66 7.79
N GLY A 306 -26.73 -17.39 7.41
CA GLY A 306 -26.40 -17.69 6.02
C GLY A 306 -25.18 -16.96 5.47
N ALA A 307 -24.29 -16.40 6.31
CA ALA A 307 -23.06 -15.78 5.85
C ALA A 307 -22.13 -16.79 5.14
N ASP A 308 -21.54 -16.37 4.01
CA ASP A 308 -20.59 -17.17 3.22
C ASP A 308 -19.13 -16.93 3.63
N ALA A 309 -18.85 -15.82 4.30
CA ALA A 309 -17.60 -15.54 5.00
C ALA A 309 -17.81 -14.56 6.16
N LEU A 310 -16.82 -14.46 7.04
CA LEU A 310 -16.83 -13.55 8.19
C LEU A 310 -15.68 -12.55 8.13
N ARG A 311 -15.98 -11.26 8.31
CA ARG A 311 -15.00 -10.18 8.46
C ARG A 311 -14.76 -9.88 9.93
N VAL A 312 -13.51 -10.06 10.37
CA VAL A 312 -13.13 -10.07 11.79
C VAL A 312 -12.23 -8.89 12.13
N GLY A 313 -12.65 -8.08 13.09
CA GLY A 313 -11.85 -6.98 13.65
C GLY A 313 -12.67 -5.76 14.03
N MET A 314 -12.47 -5.23 15.24
CA MET A 314 -13.17 -4.05 15.75
C MET A 314 -12.21 -3.22 16.61
N GLY A 315 -11.95 -1.99 16.18
CA GLY A 315 -10.99 -1.09 16.83
C GLY A 315 -9.51 -1.38 16.57
N SER A 316 -9.18 -2.38 15.75
CA SER A 316 -7.78 -2.76 15.44
C SER A 316 -7.17 -2.00 14.26
N GLY A 317 -7.97 -1.26 13.50
CA GLY A 317 -7.50 -0.46 12.37
C GLY A 317 -6.64 0.72 12.83
N SER A 318 -5.61 1.07 12.05
CA SER A 318 -4.61 2.10 12.41
C SER A 318 -5.14 3.53 12.60
N ILE A 319 -6.42 3.74 12.33
CA ILE A 319 -7.12 5.03 12.36
C ILE A 319 -8.48 4.93 13.07
N CYS A 320 -8.77 3.78 13.67
CA CYS A 320 -10.02 3.52 14.35
C CYS A 320 -9.84 3.81 15.84
N THR A 321 -10.76 4.58 16.43
CA THR A 321 -10.74 4.94 17.85
C THR A 321 -11.88 4.29 18.62
N THR A 322 -12.60 3.33 18.03
CA THR A 322 -13.75 2.64 18.65
C THR A 322 -13.43 2.03 20.02
N GLN A 323 -12.24 1.46 20.20
CA GLN A 323 -11.84 0.89 21.51
C GLN A 323 -11.68 1.98 22.58
N GLU A 324 -11.15 3.14 22.22
CA GLU A 324 -10.93 4.24 23.14
C GLU A 324 -12.24 4.99 23.43
N VAL A 325 -13.02 5.29 22.39
CA VAL A 325 -14.24 6.11 22.48
C VAL A 325 -15.42 5.31 23.00
N CYS A 326 -15.57 4.05 22.58
CA CYS A 326 -16.74 3.23 22.92
C CYS A 326 -16.44 2.12 23.94
N ALA A 327 -15.17 1.91 24.32
CA ALA A 327 -14.76 0.82 25.21
C ALA A 327 -15.15 -0.59 24.70
N VAL A 328 -15.27 -0.77 23.37
CA VAL A 328 -15.62 -2.05 22.74
C VAL A 328 -14.60 -2.43 21.68
N GLY A 329 -14.08 -3.66 21.77
CA GLY A 329 -13.17 -4.25 20.81
C GLY A 329 -12.47 -5.50 21.36
N ARG A 330 -11.41 -5.94 20.69
CA ARG A 330 -10.57 -7.08 21.11
C ARG A 330 -9.21 -7.01 20.43
N GLY A 331 -8.18 -7.57 21.08
CA GLY A 331 -6.89 -7.80 20.43
C GLY A 331 -7.04 -8.67 19.18
N GLN A 332 -6.50 -8.20 18.06
CA GLN A 332 -6.82 -8.76 16.75
C GLN A 332 -6.39 -10.23 16.59
N ALA A 333 -5.25 -10.63 17.14
CA ALA A 333 -4.78 -12.01 17.07
C ALA A 333 -5.76 -12.95 17.81
N THR A 334 -6.18 -12.57 19.02
CA THR A 334 -7.19 -13.33 19.78
C THR A 334 -8.54 -13.35 19.07
N ALA A 335 -8.97 -12.25 18.47
CA ALA A 335 -10.24 -12.19 17.73
C ALA A 335 -10.24 -13.16 16.53
N VAL A 336 -9.19 -13.11 15.70
CA VAL A 336 -9.01 -13.98 14.53
C VAL A 336 -8.96 -15.45 14.94
N TYR A 337 -8.15 -15.80 15.95
CA TYR A 337 -8.04 -17.17 16.42
C TYR A 337 -9.39 -17.72 16.94
N LYS A 338 -10.07 -16.98 17.82
CA LYS A 338 -11.33 -17.46 18.42
C LYS A 338 -12.47 -17.54 17.40
N VAL A 339 -12.57 -16.58 16.49
CA VAL A 339 -13.61 -16.61 15.46
C VAL A 339 -13.34 -17.72 14.44
N SER A 340 -12.10 -17.88 13.95
CA SER A 340 -11.76 -18.93 12.99
C SER A 340 -11.91 -20.35 13.55
N SER A 341 -11.67 -20.54 14.85
CA SER A 341 -11.89 -21.82 15.54
C SER A 341 -13.36 -22.28 15.49
N ILE A 342 -14.31 -21.33 15.50
CA ILE A 342 -15.74 -21.62 15.33
C ILE A 342 -16.11 -21.69 13.85
N ALA A 343 -15.67 -20.74 13.05
CA ALA A 343 -16.04 -20.64 11.63
C ALA A 343 -15.59 -21.85 10.81
N SER A 344 -14.41 -22.41 11.15
CA SER A 344 -13.88 -23.61 10.47
C SER A 344 -14.73 -24.86 10.65
N GLN A 345 -15.50 -24.98 11.74
CA GLN A 345 -16.42 -26.10 11.96
C GLN A 345 -17.57 -26.12 10.94
N SER A 346 -17.90 -24.95 10.39
CA SER A 346 -18.94 -24.76 9.36
C SER A 346 -18.36 -24.51 7.97
N GLY A 347 -17.03 -24.66 7.79
CA GLY A 347 -16.35 -24.37 6.52
C GLY A 347 -16.47 -22.92 6.06
N VAL A 348 -16.69 -21.97 6.97
CA VAL A 348 -16.85 -20.54 6.65
C VAL A 348 -15.48 -19.84 6.75
N PRO A 349 -14.96 -19.25 5.66
CA PRO A 349 -13.71 -18.51 5.67
C PRO A 349 -13.75 -17.25 6.55
N VAL A 350 -12.59 -16.86 7.07
CA VAL A 350 -12.42 -15.68 7.91
C VAL A 350 -11.46 -14.68 7.26
N ILE A 351 -11.89 -13.42 7.18
CA ILE A 351 -11.08 -12.30 6.72
C ILE A 351 -10.59 -11.52 7.95
N ALA A 352 -9.27 -11.47 8.16
CA ALA A 352 -8.68 -10.67 9.22
C ALA A 352 -8.56 -9.21 8.77
N ASP A 353 -9.36 -8.32 9.35
CA ASP A 353 -9.45 -6.91 8.99
C ASP A 353 -8.92 -5.99 10.09
N GLY A 354 -7.89 -5.20 9.78
CA GLY A 354 -7.25 -4.27 10.71
C GLY A 354 -5.97 -4.82 11.37
N GLY A 355 -5.11 -3.90 11.82
CA GLY A 355 -3.84 -4.22 12.51
C GLY A 355 -2.69 -4.72 11.62
N ILE A 356 -2.89 -4.87 10.30
CA ILE A 356 -1.84 -5.34 9.37
C ILE A 356 -0.91 -4.19 8.96
N ALA A 357 0.35 -4.26 9.38
CA ALA A 357 1.35 -3.22 9.10
C ALA A 357 2.55 -3.72 8.27
N ASN A 358 2.83 -5.02 8.30
CA ASN A 358 3.98 -5.67 7.67
C ASN A 358 3.64 -7.13 7.28
N SER A 359 4.55 -7.78 6.54
CA SER A 359 4.40 -9.18 6.12
C SER A 359 4.27 -10.16 7.29
N GLY A 360 4.95 -9.90 8.41
CA GLY A 360 4.84 -10.73 9.62
C GLY A 360 3.42 -10.75 10.19
N HIS A 361 2.68 -9.64 10.15
CA HIS A 361 1.28 -9.60 10.58
C HIS A 361 0.39 -10.42 9.65
N ILE A 362 0.70 -10.46 8.35
CA ILE A 362 -0.01 -11.31 7.38
C ILE A 362 0.24 -12.78 7.70
N VAL A 363 1.51 -13.18 7.92
CA VAL A 363 1.86 -14.54 8.34
C VAL A 363 1.10 -14.93 9.61
N LYS A 364 1.09 -14.06 10.62
CA LYS A 364 0.37 -14.28 11.88
C LYS A 364 -1.12 -14.41 11.69
N ALA A 365 -1.77 -13.50 10.99
CA ALA A 365 -3.21 -13.55 10.76
C ALA A 365 -3.63 -14.85 10.05
N LEU A 366 -2.94 -15.22 8.97
CA LEU A 366 -3.24 -16.42 8.20
C LEU A 366 -2.99 -17.69 9.01
N THR A 367 -1.84 -17.77 9.70
CA THR A 367 -1.49 -18.93 10.53
C THR A 367 -2.46 -19.11 11.69
N LEU A 368 -2.98 -18.02 12.27
CA LEU A 368 -3.99 -18.04 13.34
C LEU A 368 -5.40 -18.42 12.88
N GLY A 369 -5.59 -18.80 11.62
CA GLY A 369 -6.85 -19.35 11.12
C GLY A 369 -7.62 -18.43 10.18
N ALA A 370 -7.14 -17.22 9.89
CA ALA A 370 -7.72 -16.43 8.82
C ALA A 370 -7.46 -17.09 7.45
N SER A 371 -8.43 -17.00 6.56
CA SER A 371 -8.29 -17.42 5.17
C SER A 371 -7.66 -16.32 4.33
N THR A 372 -8.01 -15.05 4.59
CA THR A 372 -7.47 -13.87 3.90
C THR A 372 -7.23 -12.71 4.88
N VAL A 373 -6.45 -11.72 4.44
CA VAL A 373 -6.25 -10.47 5.19
C VAL A 373 -6.80 -9.28 4.42
N MET A 374 -7.50 -8.39 5.12
CA MET A 374 -8.00 -7.14 4.58
C MET A 374 -7.11 -5.98 5.02
N MET A 375 -6.70 -5.16 4.05
CA MET A 375 -5.68 -4.14 4.23
C MET A 375 -6.19 -2.76 3.83
N GLY A 376 -6.10 -1.80 4.75
CA GLY A 376 -6.39 -0.38 4.51
C GLY A 376 -5.09 0.43 4.36
N SER A 377 -4.55 0.90 5.49
CA SER A 377 -3.34 1.75 5.53
C SER A 377 -2.13 1.13 4.82
N PHE A 378 -2.03 -0.20 4.78
CA PHE A 378 -1.00 -0.90 4.04
C PHE A 378 -1.02 -0.55 2.54
N LEU A 379 -2.20 -0.30 1.96
CA LEU A 379 -2.43 -0.02 0.54
C LEU A 379 -2.72 1.45 0.20
N ALA A 380 -3.24 2.26 1.14
CA ALA A 380 -3.70 3.64 0.89
C ALA A 380 -2.67 4.61 0.28
N GLY A 381 -1.37 4.36 0.46
CA GLY A 381 -0.28 5.18 -0.10
C GLY A 381 0.18 4.75 -1.49
N SER A 382 -0.50 3.79 -2.11
CA SER A 382 -0.14 3.28 -3.42
C SER A 382 -0.65 4.17 -4.55
N ASN A 383 -0.09 3.98 -5.74
CA ASN A 383 -0.54 4.70 -6.93
C ASN A 383 -2.03 4.44 -7.22
N GLU A 384 -2.47 3.19 -7.06
CA GLU A 384 -3.82 2.72 -7.39
C GLU A 384 -4.88 3.11 -6.34
N ALA A 385 -4.48 3.54 -5.14
CA ALA A 385 -5.40 4.07 -4.14
C ALA A 385 -5.96 5.45 -4.57
N PRO A 386 -7.24 5.75 -4.32
CA PRO A 386 -7.86 7.01 -4.70
C PRO A 386 -7.26 8.20 -3.94
N GLY A 387 -7.37 9.38 -4.54
CA GLY A 387 -6.86 10.65 -3.99
C GLY A 387 -5.53 11.10 -4.60
N ALA A 388 -5.29 12.42 -4.51
CA ALA A 388 -4.09 13.06 -5.03
C ALA A 388 -2.90 12.93 -4.06
N TYR A 389 -1.69 12.92 -4.61
CA TYR A 389 -0.48 13.05 -3.81
C TYR A 389 -0.27 14.50 -3.37
N GLU A 390 0.12 14.67 -2.12
CA GLU A 390 0.56 15.94 -1.56
C GLU A 390 2.02 15.84 -1.13
N ILE A 391 2.74 16.97 -1.10
CA ILE A 391 4.11 17.03 -0.59
C ILE A 391 4.09 17.63 0.81
N GLN A 392 4.54 16.86 1.79
CA GLN A 392 4.70 17.30 3.17
C GLN A 392 6.09 16.96 3.68
N GLY A 393 6.84 17.98 4.12
CA GLY A 393 8.21 17.80 4.63
C GLY A 393 9.15 17.15 3.61
N GLY A 394 8.99 17.45 2.31
CA GLY A 394 9.77 16.86 1.22
C GLY A 394 9.43 15.41 0.88
N ARG A 395 8.38 14.83 1.47
CA ARG A 395 7.90 13.48 1.18
C ARG A 395 6.55 13.53 0.48
N ARG A 396 6.34 12.66 -0.52
CA ARG A 396 5.03 12.44 -1.11
C ARG A 396 4.16 11.62 -0.16
N ILE A 397 2.95 12.08 0.06
CA ILE A 397 1.95 11.48 0.95
C ILE A 397 0.58 11.44 0.28
N LYS A 398 -0.29 10.55 0.73
CA LYS A 398 -1.73 10.55 0.41
C LYS A 398 -2.56 10.67 1.67
N LYS A 399 -3.70 11.34 1.57
CA LYS A 399 -4.68 11.42 2.65
C LYS A 399 -5.28 10.03 2.93
N TYR A 400 -5.43 9.69 4.21
CA TYR A 400 -6.00 8.43 4.65
C TYR A 400 -6.93 8.66 5.84
N ARG A 401 -8.19 8.24 5.76
CA ARG A 401 -9.20 8.55 6.77
C ARG A 401 -10.08 7.37 7.13
N GLY A 402 -10.56 7.37 8.36
CA GLY A 402 -11.42 6.30 8.88
C GLY A 402 -12.86 6.57 8.49
N MET A 403 -13.61 5.51 8.20
CA MET A 403 -15.04 5.66 7.94
C MET A 403 -15.78 6.26 9.16
N GLY A 404 -15.22 6.14 10.37
CA GLY A 404 -15.76 6.77 11.59
C GLY A 404 -15.25 8.18 11.86
N SER A 405 -14.46 8.77 10.97
CA SER A 405 -14.06 10.16 11.07
C SER A 405 -15.22 11.09 10.69
N LEU A 406 -15.28 12.29 11.28
CA LEU A 406 -16.33 13.26 10.97
C LEU A 406 -16.42 13.57 9.46
N GLU A 407 -15.27 13.66 8.80
CA GLU A 407 -15.19 13.93 7.36
C GLU A 407 -15.81 12.81 6.52
N ALA A 408 -15.55 11.55 6.88
CA ALA A 408 -16.15 10.41 6.18
C ALA A 408 -17.64 10.24 6.53
N MET A 409 -18.02 10.43 7.79
CA MET A 409 -19.42 10.28 8.24
C MET A 409 -20.34 11.33 7.64
N THR A 410 -19.84 12.55 7.40
CA THR A 410 -20.59 13.61 6.71
C THR A 410 -20.89 13.24 5.25
N LYS A 411 -20.09 12.35 4.65
CA LYS A 411 -20.27 11.86 3.27
C LYS A 411 -21.13 10.59 3.14
N GLY A 412 -21.59 9.99 4.25
CA GLY A 412 -22.56 8.88 4.23
C GLY A 412 -22.18 7.65 5.07
N SER A 413 -20.94 7.54 5.54
CA SER A 413 -20.49 6.37 6.33
C SER A 413 -21.01 6.29 7.78
N ASP A 414 -21.79 7.27 8.22
CA ASP A 414 -22.42 7.34 9.55
C ASP A 414 -23.30 6.11 9.86
N ALA A 415 -23.99 5.57 8.84
CA ALA A 415 -24.83 4.37 8.98
C ALA A 415 -24.04 3.15 9.52
N ARG A 416 -22.72 3.08 9.24
CA ARG A 416 -21.81 2.04 9.76
C ARG A 416 -21.73 2.03 11.29
N TYR A 417 -21.95 3.18 11.92
CA TYR A 417 -21.81 3.43 13.36
C TYR A 417 -23.17 3.54 14.07
N LEU A 418 -24.26 3.16 13.39
CA LEU A 418 -25.63 3.23 13.93
C LEU A 418 -26.04 4.66 14.34
N GLY A 419 -25.39 5.68 13.75
CA GLY A 419 -25.58 7.09 14.07
C GLY A 419 -26.59 7.82 13.18
N ASP A 420 -27.22 7.11 12.23
CA ASP A 420 -28.07 7.68 11.17
C ASP A 420 -29.29 8.46 11.67
N THR A 421 -29.73 8.24 12.91
CA THR A 421 -30.83 8.99 13.55
C THR A 421 -30.37 10.01 14.60
N SER A 422 -29.07 10.08 14.90
CA SER A 422 -28.53 10.95 15.95
C SER A 422 -28.21 12.35 15.43
N LYS A 423 -28.64 13.39 16.15
CA LYS A 423 -28.24 14.78 15.88
C LYS A 423 -26.79 15.07 16.24
N LEU A 424 -26.20 14.32 17.17
CA LEU A 424 -24.81 14.44 17.59
C LEU A 424 -24.01 13.25 17.09
N LYS A 425 -23.02 13.50 16.22
CA LYS A 425 -22.15 12.46 15.66
C LYS A 425 -20.92 12.29 16.54
N VAL A 426 -20.70 11.07 17.03
CA VAL A 426 -19.52 10.72 17.83
C VAL A 426 -18.50 10.04 16.91
N ALA A 427 -17.34 10.68 16.73
CA ALA A 427 -16.30 10.15 15.86
C ALA A 427 -15.65 8.89 16.45
N GLN A 428 -15.56 7.84 15.65
CA GLN A 428 -14.87 6.59 15.97
C GLN A 428 -13.67 6.33 15.05
N GLY A 429 -13.17 7.37 14.41
CA GLY A 429 -11.95 7.34 13.63
C GLY A 429 -11.36 8.72 13.37
N VAL A 430 -10.14 8.72 12.86
CA VAL A 430 -9.35 9.93 12.60
C VAL A 430 -9.04 10.10 11.11
N VAL A 431 -8.58 11.30 10.76
CA VAL A 431 -8.01 11.64 9.46
C VAL A 431 -6.51 11.79 9.63
N GLY A 432 -5.73 11.22 8.72
CA GLY A 432 -4.28 11.36 8.68
C GLY A 432 -3.75 11.28 7.26
N ALA A 433 -2.45 11.00 7.15
CA ALA A 433 -1.78 10.80 5.86
C ALA A 433 -0.83 9.61 5.94
N VAL A 434 -0.60 8.98 4.79
CA VAL A 434 0.33 7.86 4.62
C VAL A 434 1.37 8.21 3.57
N ALA A 435 2.61 7.75 3.77
CA ALA A 435 3.68 7.94 2.78
C ALA A 435 3.38 7.20 1.47
N ASP A 436 3.90 7.73 0.36
CA ASP A 436 3.94 7.07 -0.94
C ASP A 436 4.61 5.69 -0.84
N LYS A 437 3.94 4.67 -1.41
CA LYS A 437 4.39 3.28 -1.41
C LYS A 437 4.68 2.75 -2.83
N GLY A 438 4.50 3.58 -3.85
CA GLY A 438 4.55 3.15 -5.25
C GLY A 438 3.40 2.22 -5.62
N SER A 439 3.54 1.52 -6.76
CA SER A 439 2.49 0.64 -7.28
C SER A 439 2.33 -0.65 -6.46
N LEU A 440 1.08 -1.07 -6.30
CA LEU A 440 0.71 -2.35 -5.70
C LEU A 440 1.27 -3.55 -6.44
N LEU A 441 1.43 -3.42 -7.76
CA LEU A 441 2.01 -4.45 -8.62
C LEU A 441 3.44 -4.81 -8.21
N LYS A 442 4.11 -3.94 -7.45
CA LYS A 442 5.40 -4.23 -6.80
C LYS A 442 5.25 -4.62 -5.34
N LEU A 443 4.48 -3.83 -4.60
CA LEU A 443 4.36 -3.94 -3.14
C LEU A 443 3.84 -5.31 -2.72
N ILE A 444 2.81 -5.82 -3.40
CA ILE A 444 2.16 -7.09 -3.04
C ILE A 444 3.05 -8.29 -3.38
N PRO A 445 3.60 -8.47 -4.61
CA PRO A 445 4.49 -9.60 -4.88
C PRO A 445 5.71 -9.67 -3.95
N TYR A 446 6.33 -8.52 -3.65
CA TYR A 446 7.42 -8.45 -2.68
C TYR A 446 6.97 -8.92 -1.29
N THR A 447 5.83 -8.40 -0.81
CA THR A 447 5.29 -8.75 0.50
C THR A 447 4.96 -10.24 0.57
N LEU A 448 4.39 -10.81 -0.50
CA LEU A 448 4.04 -12.22 -0.57
C LEU A 448 5.27 -13.14 -0.63
N GLN A 449 6.38 -12.72 -1.23
CA GLN A 449 7.63 -13.48 -1.12
C GLN A 449 8.09 -13.57 0.33
N ALA A 450 7.99 -12.49 1.10
CA ALA A 450 8.30 -12.51 2.53
C ALA A 450 7.29 -13.37 3.33
N VAL A 451 6.01 -13.37 2.95
CA VAL A 451 5.00 -14.26 3.55
C VAL A 451 5.33 -15.73 3.26
N LYS A 452 5.70 -16.07 2.02
CA LYS A 452 6.14 -17.43 1.66
C LYS A 452 7.34 -17.87 2.48
N GLN A 453 8.31 -16.98 2.71
CA GLN A 453 9.46 -17.29 3.57
C GLN A 453 9.02 -17.58 5.01
N GLY A 454 8.14 -16.76 5.57
CA GLY A 454 7.58 -17.01 6.90
C GLY A 454 6.83 -18.34 6.98
N PHE A 455 6.07 -18.71 5.94
CA PHE A 455 5.40 -20.01 5.85
C PHE A 455 6.38 -21.18 5.76
N GLN A 456 7.48 -21.02 5.01
CA GLN A 456 8.55 -22.01 4.96
C GLN A 456 9.16 -22.21 6.36
N ASP A 457 9.50 -21.14 7.07
CA ASP A 457 10.10 -21.20 8.41
C ASP A 457 9.16 -21.86 9.44
N LEU A 458 7.85 -21.74 9.25
CA LEU A 458 6.82 -22.44 10.03
C LEU A 458 6.69 -23.94 9.68
N GLY A 459 7.35 -24.42 8.62
CA GLY A 459 7.13 -25.76 8.06
C GLY A 459 5.77 -25.92 7.37
N ALA A 460 5.11 -24.82 6.98
CA ALA A 460 3.79 -24.80 6.36
C ALA A 460 3.88 -24.56 4.84
N SER A 461 3.57 -25.57 4.04
CA SER A 461 3.62 -25.47 2.56
C SER A 461 2.40 -24.76 1.94
N SER A 462 1.37 -24.45 2.74
CA SER A 462 0.18 -23.71 2.31
C SER A 462 -0.59 -23.10 3.48
N VAL A 463 -1.55 -22.21 3.20
CA VAL A 463 -2.50 -21.68 4.20
C VAL A 463 -3.22 -22.82 4.94
N HIS A 464 -3.67 -23.83 4.20
CA HIS A 464 -4.32 -25.01 4.77
C HIS A 464 -3.36 -25.82 5.68
N SER A 465 -2.11 -26.02 5.24
CA SER A 465 -1.08 -26.68 6.05
C SER A 465 -0.82 -25.94 7.36
N ALA A 466 -0.71 -24.60 7.33
CA ALA A 466 -0.54 -23.78 8.54
C ALA A 466 -1.70 -23.95 9.52
N HIS A 467 -2.95 -23.97 9.04
CA HIS A 467 -4.12 -24.21 9.88
C HIS A 467 -4.10 -25.61 10.51
N ASN A 468 -3.67 -26.63 9.77
CA ASN A 468 -3.56 -27.99 10.30
C ASN A 468 -2.46 -28.10 11.35
N LEU A 469 -1.30 -27.48 11.14
CA LEU A 469 -0.22 -27.43 12.12
C LEU A 469 -0.64 -26.71 13.40
N LEU A 470 -1.40 -25.60 13.28
CA LEU A 470 -1.96 -24.88 14.41
C LEU A 470 -2.95 -25.75 15.21
N ARG A 471 -3.93 -26.37 14.53
CA ARG A 471 -4.99 -27.17 15.17
C ARG A 471 -4.47 -28.47 15.78
N SER A 472 -3.49 -29.11 15.14
CA SER A 472 -2.84 -30.32 15.66
C SER A 472 -1.89 -30.05 16.82
N SER A 473 -1.73 -28.79 17.24
CA SER A 473 -0.82 -28.37 18.31
C SER A 473 0.67 -28.68 18.05
N VAL A 474 1.00 -29.04 16.80
CA VAL A 474 2.37 -29.24 16.32
C VAL A 474 3.08 -27.89 16.25
N LEU A 475 2.41 -26.87 15.69
CA LEU A 475 2.93 -25.51 15.70
C LEU A 475 2.85 -24.94 17.13
N ARG A 476 3.97 -24.40 17.60
CA ARG A 476 4.13 -23.85 18.94
C ARG A 476 4.25 -22.33 18.87
N LEU A 477 3.72 -21.66 19.90
CA LEU A 477 3.66 -20.21 20.00
C LEU A 477 4.28 -19.73 21.30
N GLU A 478 4.77 -18.51 21.30
CA GLU A 478 5.23 -17.81 22.50
C GLU A 478 4.68 -16.38 22.56
N VAL A 479 4.58 -15.88 23.79
CA VAL A 479 4.26 -14.48 24.07
C VAL A 479 5.54 -13.68 24.12
N ARG A 480 5.60 -12.58 23.37
CA ARG A 480 6.71 -11.63 23.38
C ARG A 480 6.45 -10.55 24.42
N THR A 481 7.30 -10.51 25.44
CA THR A 481 7.36 -9.35 26.36
C THR A 481 7.74 -8.09 25.59
N GLY A 482 7.51 -6.90 26.16
CA GLY A 482 7.92 -5.64 25.53
C GLY A 482 9.42 -5.60 25.16
N ALA A 483 10.28 -6.19 26.01
CA ALA A 483 11.71 -6.31 25.71
C ALA A 483 11.98 -7.24 24.51
N ALA A 484 11.32 -8.40 24.43
CA ALA A 484 11.42 -9.30 23.29
C ALA A 484 10.85 -8.68 22.00
N GLN A 485 9.88 -7.75 22.12
CA GLN A 485 9.37 -6.97 21.00
C GLN A 485 10.43 -6.00 20.45
N VAL A 486 11.10 -5.26 21.33
CA VAL A 486 12.22 -4.37 20.98
C VAL A 486 13.37 -5.16 20.35
N GLU A 487 13.75 -6.31 20.92
CA GLU A 487 14.82 -7.18 20.40
C GLU A 487 14.51 -7.72 19.00
N GLY A 488 13.27 -8.12 18.72
CA GLY A 488 12.94 -8.57 17.36
C GLY A 488 12.76 -7.43 16.35
N GLY A 489 12.88 -6.17 16.76
CA GLY A 489 12.95 -5.01 15.88
C GLY A 489 14.39 -4.67 15.47
N VAL A 490 14.59 -3.51 14.84
CA VAL A 490 15.94 -2.96 14.66
C VAL A 490 16.33 -2.24 15.96
N HIS A 491 17.42 -2.65 16.59
CA HIS A 491 17.92 -2.04 17.83
C HIS A 491 19.46 -1.82 17.76
N ASP A 492 19.98 -1.01 18.69
CA ASP A 492 21.42 -0.71 18.87
C ASP A 492 22.16 -0.08 17.67
N LEU A 493 21.47 0.74 16.88
CA LEU A 493 22.05 1.50 15.76
C LEU A 493 21.76 3.01 15.90
N VAL A 494 22.73 3.85 15.54
CA VAL A 494 22.57 5.32 15.54
C VAL A 494 21.66 5.77 14.40
N GLU A 495 21.83 5.19 13.21
CA GLU A 495 21.00 5.43 12.04
C GLU A 495 20.86 4.14 11.23
N TYR A 496 19.70 3.93 10.61
CA TYR A 496 19.47 2.80 9.71
C TYR A 496 18.53 3.19 8.57
N LEU A 497 18.73 2.59 7.40
CA LEU A 497 17.89 2.79 6.22
C LEU A 497 17.03 1.55 5.99
N THR A 498 15.72 1.68 6.17
CA THR A 498 14.76 0.65 5.78
C THR A 498 14.43 0.78 4.30
N ARG A 499 15.20 0.09 3.46
CA ARG A 499 14.81 -0.09 2.05
C ARG A 499 13.82 -1.25 1.98
N LYS A 500 12.52 -0.93 1.93
CA LYS A 500 11.47 -1.96 1.83
C LYS A 500 11.53 -2.72 0.50
N PHE A 501 12.13 -2.17 -0.57
CA PHE A 501 12.46 -2.88 -1.81
C PHE A 501 13.41 -2.03 -2.68
N SER A 502 14.30 -2.68 -3.44
CA SER A 502 15.21 -1.99 -4.38
C SER A 502 14.45 -1.56 -5.65
N THR A 503 14.48 -0.27 -6.00
CA THR A 503 14.16 0.21 -7.35
C THR A 503 15.43 0.11 -8.18
N SER A 504 15.55 -0.97 -8.97
CA SER A 504 16.79 -1.29 -9.71
C SER A 504 17.20 -0.22 -10.74
N ALA A 505 16.33 0.74 -11.08
CA ALA A 505 16.65 1.85 -11.98
C ALA A 505 17.78 2.79 -11.47
N CYS A 506 17.88 3.03 -10.15
CA CYS A 506 18.91 3.94 -9.62
C CYS A 506 20.29 3.26 -9.43
N LEU A 507 20.33 1.93 -9.29
CA LEU A 507 21.60 1.22 -9.04
C LEU A 507 22.47 1.14 -10.29
N ASN A 508 21.88 1.05 -11.48
CA ASN A 508 22.65 1.11 -12.72
C ASN A 508 23.23 2.51 -12.94
N TYR A 509 22.47 3.58 -12.67
CA TYR A 509 22.99 4.94 -12.82
C TYR A 509 24.07 5.27 -11.78
N CYS A 510 23.89 4.86 -10.52
CA CYS A 510 24.86 5.12 -9.46
C CYS A 510 26.12 4.26 -9.59
N MET A 511 25.99 2.99 -10.00
CA MET A 511 27.16 2.15 -10.29
C MET A 511 27.93 2.63 -11.53
N VAL A 512 27.25 3.08 -12.59
CA VAL A 512 27.90 3.64 -13.78
C VAL A 512 28.64 4.93 -13.43
N VAL A 513 28.02 5.84 -12.67
CA VAL A 513 28.67 7.09 -12.22
C VAL A 513 29.85 6.79 -11.31
N THR A 514 29.72 5.82 -10.39
CA THR A 514 30.82 5.47 -9.47
C THR A 514 31.95 4.73 -10.18
N ARG A 515 31.67 3.92 -11.22
CA ARG A 515 32.70 3.28 -12.07
C ARG A 515 33.41 4.28 -12.97
N VAL A 516 32.70 5.28 -13.50
CA VAL A 516 33.30 6.36 -14.31
C VAL A 516 34.17 7.26 -13.42
N VAL A 517 33.72 7.60 -12.22
CA VAL A 517 34.47 8.45 -11.28
C VAL A 517 35.69 7.72 -10.69
N LEU A 518 35.58 6.41 -10.39
CA LEU A 518 36.71 5.63 -9.88
C LEU A 518 37.75 5.27 -10.95
N ASN A 519 37.35 5.07 -12.22
CA ASN A 519 38.30 4.88 -13.33
C ASN A 519 38.98 6.18 -13.79
N MET A 520 38.45 7.35 -13.41
CA MET A 520 39.11 8.65 -13.63
C MET A 520 40.00 9.07 -12.44
N GLY A 521 40.39 8.11 -11.60
CA GLY A 521 41.36 8.31 -10.53
C GLY A 521 42.68 8.87 -11.05
N GLY A 522 42.84 10.18 -10.90
CA GLY A 522 44.14 10.85 -10.91
C GLY A 522 44.77 11.07 -12.28
N ARG A 523 44.15 11.93 -13.11
CA ARG A 523 44.83 13.03 -13.83
C ARG A 523 43.85 13.72 -14.78
N ASP A 524 43.85 15.04 -14.67
CA ASP A 524 43.40 16.03 -15.67
C ASP A 524 41.89 16.39 -15.69
N GLU A 525 41.58 17.59 -15.17
CA GLU A 525 40.26 18.24 -15.16
C GLU A 525 39.71 18.56 -16.58
N SER A 526 40.50 18.30 -17.62
CA SER A 526 40.16 18.56 -19.03
C SER A 526 39.12 17.57 -19.59
N GLY A 527 39.07 16.33 -19.07
CA GLY A 527 38.19 15.26 -19.56
C GLY A 527 36.71 15.47 -19.23
N LEU A 528 36.40 15.88 -17.99
CA LEU A 528 35.02 16.11 -17.54
C LEU A 528 34.35 17.26 -18.31
N LYS A 529 35.11 18.32 -18.62
CA LYS A 529 34.64 19.47 -19.42
C LYS A 529 34.41 19.11 -20.89
N LYS A 530 35.13 18.14 -21.44
CA LYS A 530 34.92 17.61 -22.80
C LYS A 530 33.65 16.76 -22.87
N TRP A 531 33.39 15.93 -21.87
CA TRP A 531 32.17 15.10 -21.80
C TRP A 531 30.91 15.96 -21.67
N TYR A 532 30.95 17.02 -20.84
CA TYR A 532 29.83 17.96 -20.69
C TYR A 532 29.56 18.83 -21.94
N ARG A 533 30.59 19.11 -22.76
CA ARG A 533 30.44 19.91 -24.00
C ARG A 533 30.03 19.10 -25.22
N ALA A 534 30.17 17.77 -25.20
CA ALA A 534 29.89 16.93 -26.36
C ALA A 534 28.41 16.51 -26.50
N GLY A 535 27.53 16.88 -25.54
CA GLY A 535 26.09 16.62 -25.61
C GLY A 535 25.79 15.12 -25.67
N GLY A 536 25.50 14.51 -24.52
CA GLY A 536 25.24 13.07 -24.38
C GLY A 536 24.37 12.48 -25.50
N LYS A 537 25.04 11.81 -26.45
CA LYS A 537 24.41 11.01 -27.48
C LYS A 537 25.26 9.76 -27.72
N ASN A 538 24.57 8.62 -27.67
CA ASN A 538 24.93 7.27 -28.12
C ASN A 538 25.55 6.32 -27.09
N GLU A 539 24.69 5.46 -26.53
CA GLU A 539 25.04 4.24 -25.78
C GLU A 539 25.69 3.14 -26.67
N GLU A 540 25.52 3.20 -28.00
CA GLU A 540 26.02 2.16 -28.91
C GLU A 540 27.56 2.15 -29.14
N GLU A 541 28.28 3.24 -28.81
CA GLU A 541 29.75 3.25 -28.90
C GLU A 541 30.45 2.68 -27.65
N ALA A 542 29.78 2.66 -26.50
CA ALA A 542 30.33 2.08 -25.27
C ALA A 542 30.45 0.54 -25.37
N ASP A 543 29.53 -0.10 -26.10
CA ASP A 543 29.46 -1.56 -26.20
C ASP A 543 30.44 -2.15 -27.24
N ARG A 544 30.92 -1.34 -28.19
CA ARG A 544 32.00 -1.75 -29.12
C ARG A 544 33.40 -1.66 -28.50
N GLY A 545 33.55 -0.92 -27.40
CA GLY A 545 34.82 -0.81 -26.66
C GLY A 545 35.08 -1.96 -25.68
N SER A 546 34.02 -2.59 -25.15
CA SER A 546 34.11 -3.67 -24.16
C SER A 546 34.56 -5.01 -24.77
N SER A 547 34.30 -5.23 -26.05
CA SER A 547 34.59 -6.48 -26.76
C SER A 547 36.03 -6.61 -27.29
N ARG A 548 36.87 -5.56 -27.22
CA ARG A 548 38.30 -5.62 -27.59
C ARG A 548 39.27 -5.85 -26.42
N LEU A 549 38.80 -5.79 -25.17
CA LEU A 549 39.64 -5.95 -23.97
C LEU A 549 39.68 -7.38 -23.38
N TYR A 550 38.92 -8.33 -23.97
CA TYR A 550 38.82 -9.72 -23.50
C TYR A 550 39.57 -10.76 -24.36
N ARG A 551 40.65 -10.35 -25.06
CA ARG A 551 41.60 -11.29 -25.68
C ARG A 551 43.01 -11.02 -25.21
N GLY A 552 43.35 -11.63 -24.09
CA GLY A 552 44.72 -11.73 -23.63
C GLY A 552 44.75 -11.95 -22.14
N TRP A 553 45.40 -13.04 -21.74
CA TRP A 553 45.76 -13.45 -20.38
C TRP A 553 44.93 -14.59 -19.81
N SER A 554 45.22 -15.77 -20.35
CA SER A 554 44.98 -17.05 -19.68
C SER A 554 46.31 -17.81 -19.61
N ARG A 555 46.93 -17.87 -18.41
CA ARG A 555 47.70 -19.04 -17.93
C ARG A 555 48.08 -18.91 -16.44
N PRO A 556 48.22 -20.03 -15.70
CA PRO A 556 48.13 -20.06 -14.23
C PRO A 556 49.48 -20.30 -13.52
N VAL A 557 49.65 -19.81 -12.28
CA VAL A 557 50.76 -20.22 -11.41
C VAL A 557 50.28 -20.46 -9.96
N ARG A 558 50.74 -21.57 -9.39
CA ARG A 558 50.48 -22.11 -8.04
C ARG A 558 51.42 -21.52 -6.96
N ARG A 559 51.06 -21.77 -5.69
CA ARG A 559 51.84 -21.70 -4.41
C ARG A 559 51.98 -20.28 -3.82
N SER A 560 52.01 -20.03 -2.51
CA SER A 560 51.92 -20.80 -1.26
C SER A 560 51.72 -19.76 -0.14
N LEU A 561 50.81 -20.01 0.82
CA LEU A 561 50.57 -19.13 1.96
C LEU A 561 51.35 -19.60 3.20
N THR A 562 52.26 -18.75 3.69
CA THR A 562 52.77 -18.80 5.08
C THR A 562 52.83 -17.38 5.66
N CYS A 563 52.16 -17.27 6.83
CA CYS A 563 52.13 -16.24 7.87
C CYS A 563 53.10 -15.03 7.86
N GLN A 564 52.58 -13.81 8.09
CA GLN A 564 53.00 -12.90 9.17
C GLN A 564 51.99 -11.76 9.42
N ARG A 565 51.96 -11.27 10.67
CA ARG A 565 50.95 -10.44 11.39
C ARG A 565 50.87 -8.94 10.98
N PRO A 566 49.82 -8.20 11.42
CA PRO A 566 49.50 -6.85 10.97
C PRO A 566 50.09 -5.72 11.85
N TYR A 567 50.22 -4.54 11.24
CA TYR A 567 50.55 -3.27 11.92
C TYR A 567 49.29 -2.66 12.57
N VAL A 568 49.44 -2.28 13.84
CA VAL A 568 48.51 -1.47 14.65
C VAL A 568 48.96 -0.01 14.55
N LEU A 569 48.03 0.92 14.29
CA LEU A 569 48.28 2.35 14.45
C LEU A 569 47.60 2.83 15.74
N MET A 570 48.42 3.41 16.61
CA MET A 570 48.13 3.90 17.95
C MET A 570 47.96 5.43 17.87
N MET A 571 46.94 5.99 18.52
CA MET A 571 46.90 7.42 18.86
C MET A 571 46.53 7.56 20.34
N ALA A 572 47.33 8.36 21.03
CA ALA A 572 47.47 8.40 22.48
C ALA A 572 46.57 9.44 23.17
N SER A 573 46.45 9.20 24.47
CA SER A 573 45.65 9.84 25.52
C SER A 573 45.93 11.30 25.86
N HIS A 574 44.92 11.97 26.43
CA HIS A 574 45.10 12.86 27.58
C HIS A 574 44.20 12.43 28.75
N ARG A 575 44.83 12.33 29.93
CA ARG A 575 44.27 11.90 31.22
C ARG A 575 43.51 13.04 31.90
N ALA A 576 42.46 12.69 32.64
CA ALA A 576 42.17 13.30 33.95
C ALA A 576 41.55 12.23 34.87
N SER A 577 42.16 12.07 36.04
CA SER A 577 41.90 11.08 37.08
C SER A 577 40.76 11.52 37.99
N VAL A 578 39.91 10.59 38.47
CA VAL A 578 39.37 10.63 39.84
C VAL A 578 39.23 9.20 40.38
N VAL A 579 39.67 9.07 41.62
CA VAL A 579 39.89 7.88 42.44
C VAL A 579 38.60 7.33 43.05
N SER A 580 38.59 6.00 43.23
CA SER A 580 37.62 5.17 43.95
C SER A 580 37.37 5.60 45.41
N CYS A 581 36.13 5.45 45.89
CA CYS A 581 35.88 5.05 47.27
C CYS A 581 34.60 4.20 47.40
N ARG A 582 34.77 2.97 47.87
CA ARG A 582 33.71 2.06 48.36
C ARG A 582 33.56 2.22 49.89
N LYS A 583 32.31 2.24 50.37
CA LYS A 583 31.75 1.75 51.66
C LYS A 583 30.32 2.31 51.72
N GLY A 584 29.22 1.59 51.90
CA GLY A 584 28.93 0.35 52.59
C GLY A 584 27.91 0.68 53.69
N MET A 585 26.66 0.21 53.60
CA MET A 585 25.77 -0.03 54.76
C MET A 585 24.47 -0.76 54.37
N ARG A 586 23.99 -1.59 55.31
CA ARG A 586 22.87 -2.52 55.26
C ARG A 586 21.55 -1.88 55.76
N ALA A 587 20.44 -2.53 55.37
CA ALA A 587 19.25 -2.89 56.16
C ALA A 587 18.00 -1.97 56.28
N SER A 588 16.87 -2.62 55.94
CA SER A 588 15.56 -2.75 56.62
C SER A 588 14.41 -1.72 56.44
N LEU A 589 13.31 -2.24 55.85
CA LEU A 589 11.90 -2.34 56.30
C LEU A 589 11.03 -1.12 56.66
N HIS A 590 9.76 -1.24 56.19
CA HIS A 590 8.48 -0.62 56.63
C HIS A 590 8.28 0.89 56.36
N GLU A 591 7.09 1.44 56.07
CA GLU A 591 5.72 1.01 55.77
C GLU A 591 4.97 2.30 55.33
N ARG A 592 3.88 2.15 54.54
CA ARG A 592 2.67 3.01 54.49
C ARG A 592 2.60 4.38 53.77
N ASN A 593 1.47 4.46 53.03
CA ASN A 593 0.55 5.59 52.78
C ASN A 593 0.73 6.50 51.54
N MET A 594 -0.16 6.26 50.56
CA MET A 594 -0.80 7.22 49.63
C MET A 594 -1.53 8.37 50.40
N PRO A 595 -2.07 9.46 49.78
CA PRO A 595 -2.44 9.65 48.35
C PRO A 595 -2.19 11.07 47.76
N LEU A 596 -2.68 11.26 46.51
CA LEU A 596 -3.25 12.49 45.91
C LEU A 596 -2.45 13.29 44.86
N ALA A 597 -3.12 13.40 43.71
CA ALA A 597 -3.29 14.56 42.83
C ALA A 597 -2.11 14.99 41.93
N PHE A 598 -2.21 14.63 40.65
CA PHE A 598 -1.60 15.39 39.56
C PHE A 598 -2.72 16.00 38.69
N VAL A 599 -2.82 17.33 38.75
CA VAL A 599 -3.50 18.16 37.74
C VAL A 599 -2.50 19.21 37.27
N CYS A 600 -2.23 19.15 35.96
CA CYS A 600 -1.89 20.17 34.97
C CYS A 600 -1.40 21.58 35.43
N GLY A 601 -0.27 22.04 34.86
CA GLY A 601 0.13 23.45 34.91
C GLY A 601 1.47 23.75 34.24
N SER A 602 1.40 24.20 32.99
CA SER A 602 2.42 24.79 32.12
C SER A 602 3.23 25.96 32.72
N LEU A 603 4.54 26.07 32.42
CA LEU A 603 5.17 27.11 31.56
C LEU A 603 6.72 27.12 31.66
N GLN A 604 7.36 27.17 30.49
CA GLN A 604 8.59 27.88 30.10
C GLN A 604 9.70 28.19 31.13
N THR A 605 10.94 27.79 30.80
CA THR A 605 12.05 28.73 30.54
C THR A 605 13.09 28.09 29.59
N ARG A 606 13.48 28.84 28.56
CA ARG A 606 14.58 28.55 27.61
C ARG A 606 15.89 29.14 28.14
N SER A 607 17.03 28.53 27.79
CA SER A 607 18.19 29.23 27.21
C SER A 607 19.29 28.26 26.70
N PRO A 608 20.17 28.73 25.79
CA PRO A 608 20.62 27.97 24.61
C PRO A 608 22.13 27.65 24.62
N ILE A 609 22.56 26.72 23.78
CA ILE A 609 23.88 26.63 23.09
C ILE A 609 23.77 25.43 22.15
N PHE A 610 24.34 25.52 20.93
CA PHE A 610 24.28 24.59 19.79
C PHE A 610 23.32 24.97 18.65
N LEU A 611 23.60 26.11 18.00
CA LEU A 611 23.26 26.33 16.58
C LEU A 611 24.27 27.33 16.02
N LEU A 612 25.47 26.85 15.64
CA LEU A 612 26.45 27.70 14.94
C LEU A 612 27.48 26.94 14.08
N LEU A 613 27.17 25.73 13.59
CA LEU A 613 28.08 24.99 12.68
C LEU A 613 27.38 24.33 11.47
N GLY A 614 26.14 24.72 11.14
CA GLY A 614 25.37 24.09 10.05
C GLY A 614 25.13 24.95 8.80
N SER A 615 25.56 26.21 8.76
CA SER A 615 25.03 27.20 7.80
C SER A 615 26.08 27.90 6.92
N LEU A 616 27.22 27.26 6.66
CA LEU A 616 28.28 27.83 5.81
C LEU A 616 28.70 26.94 4.62
N MET A 617 27.97 25.86 4.33
CA MET A 617 28.31 24.96 3.22
C MET A 617 27.25 24.82 2.11
N SER A 618 26.22 25.68 2.09
CA SER A 618 25.16 25.66 1.05
C SER A 618 25.09 26.92 0.17
N LEU A 619 26.16 27.73 0.11
CA LEU A 619 26.18 28.97 -0.70
C LEU A 619 27.32 29.09 -1.72
N CYS A 620 27.87 27.98 -2.21
CA CYS A 620 28.93 28.01 -3.25
C CYS A 620 28.65 27.16 -4.51
N ILE A 621 27.41 26.71 -4.74
CA ILE A 621 27.04 26.03 -5.99
C ILE A 621 25.70 26.59 -6.50
N ALA A 622 25.66 27.87 -6.85
CA ALA A 622 24.55 28.48 -7.60
C ALA A 622 24.96 29.82 -8.23
N SER A 623 25.87 29.80 -9.21
CA SER A 623 26.05 30.93 -10.14
C SER A 623 26.85 30.51 -11.38
N GLY A 624 26.12 30.00 -12.37
CA GLY A 624 26.69 29.62 -13.66
C GLY A 624 25.71 29.85 -14.79
N SER A 625 25.32 31.11 -15.03
CA SER A 625 24.69 31.51 -16.29
C SER A 625 24.94 32.98 -16.57
N LYS A 626 25.69 33.23 -17.65
CA LYS A 626 25.86 34.52 -18.31
C LYS A 626 24.67 34.76 -19.23
N ALA A 627 23.99 35.90 -19.10
CA ALA A 627 23.65 36.80 -20.19
C ALA A 627 22.64 37.85 -19.68
N MET A 628 23.08 39.10 -19.59
CA MET A 628 22.22 40.29 -19.66
C MET A 628 22.46 40.94 -21.02
N PRO A 629 21.45 41.65 -21.55
CA PRO A 629 21.71 42.97 -22.09
C PRO A 629 20.96 44.04 -21.30
N THR A 630 21.76 45.03 -20.90
CA THR A 630 21.47 46.44 -20.64
C THR A 630 20.11 46.97 -21.11
N SER A 631 19.38 47.69 -20.24
CA SER A 631 19.02 49.11 -20.43
C SER A 631 18.20 49.70 -19.25
N PHE A 632 18.32 51.02 -19.09
CA PHE A 632 17.52 51.99 -18.31
C PHE A 632 17.51 51.91 -16.77
N ARG A 633 18.24 52.77 -16.05
CA ARG A 633 18.04 54.20 -15.69
C ARG A 633 17.16 54.45 -14.44
N SER A 634 17.87 54.93 -13.42
CA SER A 634 17.55 56.06 -12.51
C SER A 634 16.43 55.97 -11.46
N ARG A 635 16.91 56.07 -10.21
CA ARG A 635 16.53 57.00 -9.13
C ARG A 635 15.16 56.84 -8.47
N GLY A 636 15.20 56.62 -7.15
CA GLY A 636 14.14 57.04 -6.25
C GLY A 636 14.21 56.44 -4.85
N GLN A 637 14.94 57.11 -3.96
CA GLN A 637 14.70 57.28 -2.49
C GLN A 637 14.80 56.01 -1.61
N ASP A 638 15.84 55.87 -0.78
CA ASP A 638 16.07 56.53 0.52
C ASP A 638 14.89 56.37 1.49
N ALA A 639 15.05 55.47 2.49
CA ALA A 639 15.10 55.87 3.91
C ALA A 639 15.27 54.66 4.85
N LEU A 640 16.05 54.90 5.91
CA LEU A 640 16.05 54.23 7.22
C LEU A 640 16.78 52.89 7.38
N VAL A 641 18.11 52.99 7.35
CA VAL A 641 19.01 52.19 8.19
C VAL A 641 19.19 52.93 9.52
N GLY A 642 18.80 52.31 10.64
CA GLY A 642 19.14 52.81 11.97
C GLY A 642 18.15 52.39 13.06
N ASN A 643 18.65 51.59 14.01
CA ASN A 643 18.05 51.20 15.29
C ASN A 643 16.96 50.10 15.21
N VAL A 644 17.31 48.88 15.61
CA VAL A 644 17.05 48.32 16.95
C VAL A 644 17.77 46.97 17.03
N LEU A 645 19.04 47.00 17.45
CA LEU A 645 19.69 45.87 18.13
C LEU A 645 19.63 46.20 19.63
N SER A 646 18.44 46.07 20.20
CA SER A 646 18.21 46.11 21.64
C SER A 646 16.85 45.49 21.97
N SER A 647 16.67 44.23 21.56
CA SER A 647 15.72 43.25 22.13
C SER A 647 15.63 42.04 21.20
N LEU A 648 16.61 41.13 21.31
CA LEU A 648 16.47 39.68 21.13
C LEU A 648 17.71 38.97 21.65
#